data_AF-A0A8J2NBG7-F1
#
_entry.id   AF-A0A8J2NBG7-F1
#
_cell.length_a   1.000
_cell.length_b   1.000
_cell.length_c   1.000
_cell.angle_alpha   90.00
_cell.angle_beta   90.00
_cell.angle_gamma   90.00
#
_symmetry.space_group_name_H-M   'P 1'
#
loop_
_entity.id
_entity.type
_entity.pdbx_description
1 polymer ?
#
loop_
_entity_poly.entity_id
_entity_poly.type
_entity_poly.pdbx_seq_one_letter_code
_entity_poly.pdbx_strand_id
1 'polypeptide(L)'
;MASPQRLSLERSLNQFRRELTEDQKKDISGANRTAINHEIQKIQAKLGRQGSLCRLSRINRFLDAMEQIEKLVSIFLNVSEAVAFIWGPIKLVLMATMAWKDWVKKLLDVYEEIADALDNLAFFHGLIKSDERFSRMLEDYFSDIILFHRSVLDFFSRPDWKSKFKWAWDDFRRVVRPTIESLKRKQAMLSDDKLQPYAILKEIQDSDQYAKDQFKQINSGLEGIINADDTMMRFAYDKCSSMDYLDLTVLKSLALDCLSSKRNNVIVLDGLDEGMDGEAEQALKWCLDDLIKTVSSRGCHVRLLICGQEDGRIDPLLAPYPSIRLHTVDLHLKDIEDYCEAQATSIATRFRLSSDDKRGLIHKVTKASNGMFLYTKVVLANLASMGSKKEYKAELTNDKFPRSLNEAYERVVQRVLSSAQASAKKILGLLVCSERPLRWREIQSRFCIDAEGAVCDPEDLRADTCKQLCSSLVDAVDCEIFPGLKSEQTITMIHETASKYLVYTGTINLMQEHIDMSLFCCRYLSSKPFLAIDSSCVEHVVQSGYFSFMDYAATYYRSHVQKAESFKEDMTSHSRIGTVKKAALDLEKAYFTDGSNKIGEANALNANLDIAMQEKVSAIRQTIDKARARLPEDIEFQDLEGPKRHKCPRLQCCKFSAGYPSEAALQRHLASHERPFRCNDEACFAHIVGYTSQQALQDHTEAFHSNESQSKITFPVGGKTRKMGLITACRTGNLREVKLLHLSGADLDGPQFPPLRVAFEAGHGHICKYLIDNGVNPFKAGHESYYMSPIFLAIRRKDFFMLELFLLGPQHLTTQPFFRRAVSEILKNYPTAVTLLLRLSRTKPSLGHSESVETIISERLADLFDTWGEEGRGSARHHSNDSRPLHKRFCEIFPKLYDHNKIFLIDPNCQEYTIYQQSLNRHKHLLRNALYKGRYSFATFLMDVDCEGVLQIQTRSVNSPLNSFISGSCNTPCDDCVDMAQRLSTVHGGRWANVLNDKGRTPAHSAIEHNITPAALQVVLDCAEEVNRKDDEGKSPLHYVTSKQSLDILLQHNVDLFSRNQEGQTIFAALCGGRNRNSSRWYWTPLLQTLLEADMRLAWTADQSIQRLTPLHHAMKWEGSRGSDPAVKFLLQRPEVEQILQAFLATGVEGSEEVREFAVKRNLEHALEAMDRIGFGLPARDDSLQA
;
A
#
# COMPACT_ATOMS: atom_id res chain seq x y z
N MET A 1 21.87 -20.74 47.30
CA MET A 1 22.03 -19.96 48.55
C MET A 1 20.71 -19.26 48.82
N ALA A 2 20.18 -19.25 50.06
CA ALA A 2 18.94 -18.53 50.37
C ALA A 2 19.12 -17.04 50.07
N SER A 3 18.14 -16.40 49.42
CA SER A 3 18.21 -14.98 49.13
C SER A 3 18.37 -14.18 50.45
N PRO A 4 19.10 -13.04 50.44
CA PRO A 4 19.31 -12.21 51.63
C PRO A 4 18.01 -11.77 52.34
N GLN A 5 16.87 -11.82 51.64
CA GLN A 5 15.55 -11.37 52.08
C GLN A 5 14.63 -12.51 52.52
N ARG A 6 14.77 -13.74 52.01
CA ARG A 6 14.13 -14.93 52.64
C ARG A 6 14.63 -15.13 54.07
N LEU A 7 15.91 -14.81 54.28
CA LEU A 7 16.53 -14.67 55.60
C LEU A 7 15.90 -13.52 56.43
N SER A 8 15.36 -12.46 55.82
CA SER A 8 14.69 -11.35 56.51
C SER A 8 13.32 -11.76 57.06
N LEU A 9 12.49 -12.45 56.26
CA LEU A 9 11.21 -12.95 56.74
C LEU A 9 11.40 -14.03 57.81
N GLU A 10 12.31 -14.99 57.58
CA GLU A 10 12.65 -16.00 58.60
C GLU A 10 13.22 -15.35 59.87
N ARG A 11 14.02 -14.27 59.77
CA ARG A 11 14.47 -13.50 60.94
C ARG A 11 13.31 -12.81 61.66
N SER A 12 12.39 -12.17 60.94
CA SER A 12 11.22 -11.49 61.51
C SER A 12 10.29 -12.47 62.24
N LEU A 13 10.03 -13.64 61.63
CA LEU A 13 9.26 -14.73 62.23
C LEU A 13 9.95 -15.32 63.47
N ASN A 14 11.26 -15.61 63.37
CA ASN A 14 12.04 -16.14 64.49
C ASN A 14 12.16 -15.13 65.63
N GLN A 15 12.27 -13.83 65.33
CA GLN A 15 12.28 -12.76 66.31
C GLN A 15 10.92 -12.66 67.03
N PHE A 16 9.82 -12.63 66.27
CA PHE A 16 8.47 -12.62 66.84
C PHE A 16 8.22 -13.85 67.72
N ARG A 17 8.67 -15.05 67.30
CA ARG A 17 8.54 -16.29 68.08
C ARG A 17 9.29 -16.24 69.42
N ARG A 18 10.41 -15.51 69.51
CA ARG A 18 11.19 -15.35 70.76
C ARG A 18 10.53 -14.40 71.76
N GLU A 19 9.71 -13.47 71.28
CA GLU A 19 9.11 -12.41 72.08
C GLU A 19 7.77 -12.81 72.71
N LEU A 20 7.18 -13.93 72.27
CA LEU A 20 5.95 -14.49 72.84
C LEU A 20 6.20 -15.29 74.11
N THR A 21 5.32 -15.17 75.10
CA THR A 21 5.31 -16.02 76.30
C THR A 21 4.88 -17.46 75.96
N GLU A 22 5.19 -18.43 76.83
CA GLU A 22 4.80 -19.83 76.62
C GLU A 22 3.28 -20.02 76.54
N ASP A 23 2.50 -19.21 77.25
CA ASP A 23 1.03 -19.21 77.17
C ASP A 23 0.55 -18.65 75.82
N GLN A 24 1.16 -17.56 75.34
CA GLN A 24 0.85 -16.99 74.02
C GLN A 24 1.21 -17.94 72.88
N LYS A 25 2.31 -18.68 72.99
CA LYS A 25 2.70 -19.70 72.00
C LYS A 25 1.68 -20.83 71.91
N LYS A 26 1.11 -21.27 73.04
CA LYS A 26 0.01 -22.26 73.06
C LYS A 26 -1.25 -21.70 72.39
N ASP A 27 -1.57 -20.44 72.62
CA ASP A 27 -2.76 -19.79 72.04
C ASP A 27 -2.68 -19.56 70.52
N ILE A 28 -1.46 -19.43 69.96
CA ILE A 28 -1.21 -19.34 68.52
C ILE A 28 -1.26 -20.69 67.81
N SER A 29 -0.85 -21.77 68.49
CA SER A 29 -0.77 -23.11 67.88
C SER A 29 -2.13 -23.55 67.33
N GLY A 30 -2.20 -23.83 66.02
CA GLY A 30 -3.43 -24.21 65.33
C GLY A 30 -4.41 -23.06 65.06
N ALA A 31 -3.99 -21.80 65.22
CA ALA A 31 -4.82 -20.65 64.88
C ALA A 31 -5.11 -20.59 63.38
N ASN A 32 -6.39 -20.49 63.05
CA ASN A 32 -6.90 -20.33 61.69
C ASN A 32 -8.11 -19.38 61.71
N ARG A 33 -8.65 -19.05 60.54
CA ARG A 33 -9.82 -18.17 60.40
C ARG A 33 -11.02 -18.61 61.25
N THR A 34 -11.30 -19.91 61.34
CA THR A 34 -12.43 -20.42 62.13
C THR A 34 -12.24 -20.19 63.63
N ALA A 35 -11.01 -20.33 64.13
CA ALA A 35 -10.66 -20.06 65.52
C ALA A 35 -10.83 -18.57 65.87
N ILE A 36 -10.46 -17.66 64.95
CA ILE A 36 -10.65 -16.22 65.14
C ILE A 36 -12.13 -15.85 65.13
N ASN A 37 -12.92 -16.39 64.20
CA ASN A 37 -14.37 -16.14 64.14
C ASN A 37 -15.08 -16.59 65.43
N HIS A 38 -14.69 -17.75 65.97
CA HIS A 38 -15.21 -18.23 67.24
C HIS A 38 -14.82 -17.29 68.40
N GLU A 39 -13.60 -16.75 68.40
CA GLU A 39 -13.16 -15.81 69.42
C GLU A 39 -13.88 -14.45 69.30
N ILE A 40 -14.11 -13.94 68.08
CA ILE A 40 -14.92 -12.74 67.82
C ILE A 40 -16.34 -12.93 68.37
N GLN A 41 -16.96 -14.09 68.17
CA GLN A 41 -18.29 -14.39 68.72
C GLN A 41 -18.30 -14.37 70.25
N LYS A 42 -17.28 -14.94 70.91
CA LYS A 42 -17.14 -14.85 72.38
C LYS A 42 -16.98 -13.41 72.85
N ILE A 43 -16.16 -12.61 72.16
CA ILE A 43 -15.96 -11.19 72.46
C ILE A 43 -17.28 -10.44 72.33
N GLN A 44 -18.04 -10.69 71.26
CA GLN A 44 -19.31 -10.04 70.99
C GLN A 44 -20.37 -10.40 72.03
N ALA A 45 -20.43 -11.66 72.47
CA ALA A 45 -21.31 -12.11 73.55
C ALA A 45 -20.96 -11.45 74.90
N LYS A 46 -19.66 -11.30 75.21
CA LYS A 46 -19.19 -10.66 76.45
C LYS A 46 -19.46 -9.15 76.47
N LEU A 47 -19.18 -8.44 75.38
CA LEU A 47 -19.48 -7.01 75.22
C LEU A 47 -20.99 -6.73 75.18
N GLY A 48 -21.78 -7.68 74.66
CA GLY A 48 -23.25 -7.65 74.69
C GLY A 48 -23.82 -7.65 76.11
N ARG A 49 -23.29 -8.51 76.99
CA ARG A 49 -23.68 -8.55 78.42
C ARG A 49 -23.30 -7.27 79.19
N GLN A 50 -22.33 -6.51 78.71
CA GLN A 50 -21.84 -5.25 79.30
C GLN A 50 -22.46 -3.99 78.67
N GLY A 51 -23.53 -4.13 77.87
CA GLY A 51 -24.21 -3.00 77.20
C GLY A 51 -23.30 -2.23 76.22
N SER A 52 -22.24 -2.88 75.73
CA SER A 52 -21.11 -2.23 75.07
C SER A 52 -20.77 -2.89 73.73
N LEU A 53 -21.78 -3.32 72.99
CA LEU A 53 -21.65 -3.90 71.65
C LEU A 53 -20.86 -2.96 70.73
N CYS A 54 -19.80 -3.50 70.14
CA CYS A 54 -19.04 -2.88 69.07
C CYS A 54 -19.35 -3.68 67.79
N ARG A 55 -19.47 -3.00 66.63
CA ARG A 55 -19.68 -3.67 65.34
C ARG A 55 -18.40 -4.41 64.93
N LEU A 56 -18.13 -5.55 65.55
CA LEU A 56 -16.92 -6.34 65.29
C LEU A 56 -16.89 -6.94 63.88
N SER A 57 -18.03 -6.96 63.18
CA SER A 57 -18.10 -7.27 61.74
C SER A 57 -17.20 -6.36 60.88
N ARG A 58 -16.79 -5.20 61.40
CA ARG A 58 -15.81 -4.30 60.76
C ARG A 58 -14.45 -4.95 60.49
N ILE A 59 -14.03 -5.91 61.32
CA ILE A 59 -12.76 -6.60 61.10
C ILE A 59 -12.81 -7.58 59.92
N ASN A 60 -14.00 -7.94 59.43
CA ASN A 60 -14.14 -8.98 58.40
C ASN A 60 -13.38 -8.61 57.12
N ARG A 61 -13.35 -7.34 56.71
CA ARG A 61 -12.55 -6.91 55.54
C ARG A 61 -11.06 -7.22 55.73
N PHE A 62 -10.54 -7.02 56.93
CA PHE A 62 -9.16 -7.37 57.26
C PHE A 62 -8.94 -8.88 57.29
N LEU A 63 -9.87 -9.66 57.87
CA LEU A 63 -9.78 -11.11 57.89
C LEU A 63 -9.85 -11.70 56.47
N ASP A 64 -10.70 -11.15 55.61
CA ASP A 64 -10.81 -11.53 54.20
C ASP A 64 -9.49 -11.30 53.45
N ALA A 65 -8.86 -10.13 53.65
CA ALA A 65 -7.55 -9.85 53.09
C ALA A 65 -6.46 -10.83 53.61
N MET A 66 -6.49 -11.16 54.90
CA MET A 66 -5.52 -12.08 55.51
C MET A 66 -5.71 -13.54 55.09
N GLU A 67 -6.92 -13.96 54.73
CA GLU A 67 -7.18 -15.28 54.13
C GLU A 67 -6.61 -15.39 52.72
N GLN A 68 -6.61 -14.30 51.95
CA GLN A 68 -5.93 -14.27 50.65
C GLN A 68 -4.42 -14.36 50.82
N ILE A 69 -3.86 -13.66 51.81
CA ILE A 69 -2.43 -13.77 52.16
C ILE A 69 -2.08 -15.17 52.65
N GLU A 70 -2.94 -15.83 53.43
CA GLU A 70 -2.77 -17.24 53.83
C GLU A 70 -2.65 -18.16 52.62
N LYS A 71 -3.57 -18.04 51.65
CA LYS A 71 -3.53 -18.83 50.42
C LYS A 71 -2.22 -18.62 49.68
N LEU A 72 -1.81 -17.36 49.48
CA LEU A 72 -0.55 -17.02 48.84
C LEU A 72 0.66 -17.62 49.58
N VAL A 73 0.78 -17.36 50.89
CA VAL A 73 1.92 -17.82 51.71
C VAL A 73 1.97 -19.36 51.77
N SER A 74 0.82 -20.04 51.78
CA SER A 74 0.75 -21.51 51.75
C SER A 74 1.31 -22.10 50.45
N ILE A 75 1.12 -21.39 49.33
CA ILE A 75 1.61 -21.77 48.01
C ILE A 75 3.12 -21.49 47.87
N PHE A 76 3.61 -20.37 48.42
CA PHE A 76 5.03 -19.97 48.30
C PHE A 76 5.98 -20.68 49.27
N LEU A 77 5.62 -20.77 50.56
CA LEU A 77 6.53 -21.29 51.58
C LEU A 77 6.34 -22.79 51.82
N ASN A 78 5.15 -23.34 51.53
CA ASN A 78 4.85 -24.77 51.70
C ASN A 78 5.27 -25.27 53.11
N VAL A 79 4.95 -24.45 54.12
CA VAL A 79 5.14 -24.67 55.56
C VAL A 79 3.79 -24.48 56.24
N SER A 80 3.19 -25.55 56.77
CA SER A 80 1.90 -25.48 57.48
C SER A 80 1.96 -24.67 58.78
N GLU A 81 3.15 -24.53 59.39
CA GLU A 81 3.38 -23.74 60.60
C GLU A 81 3.21 -22.23 60.34
N ALA A 82 3.37 -21.74 59.09
CA ALA A 82 3.29 -20.32 58.74
C ALA A 82 1.87 -19.74 58.84
N VAL A 83 0.83 -20.57 58.62
CA VAL A 83 -0.58 -20.19 58.73
C VAL A 83 -0.92 -19.74 60.16
N ALA A 84 -0.37 -20.44 61.16
CA ALA A 84 -0.54 -20.06 62.56
C ALA A 84 0.07 -18.69 62.88
N PHE A 85 1.12 -18.28 62.16
CA PHE A 85 1.73 -16.95 62.32
C PHE A 85 1.02 -15.83 61.54
N ILE A 86 0.07 -16.15 60.66
CA ILE A 86 -0.83 -15.18 60.03
C ILE A 86 -2.01 -14.89 60.98
N TRP A 87 -2.65 -15.94 61.47
CA TRP A 87 -3.88 -15.83 62.25
C TRP A 87 -3.64 -15.68 63.76
N GLY A 88 -2.57 -16.29 64.28
CA GLY A 88 -2.21 -16.25 65.70
C GLY A 88 -2.02 -14.84 66.26
N PRO A 89 -1.25 -13.94 65.61
CA PRO A 89 -1.07 -12.57 66.09
C PRO A 89 -2.39 -11.80 66.17
N ILE A 90 -3.31 -12.00 65.21
CA ILE A 90 -4.64 -11.39 65.21
C ILE A 90 -5.44 -11.87 66.42
N LYS A 91 -5.44 -13.18 66.67
CA LYS A 91 -6.11 -13.80 67.83
C LYS A 91 -5.57 -13.22 69.14
N LEU A 92 -4.25 -13.11 69.30
CA LEU A 92 -3.64 -12.54 70.51
C LEU A 92 -3.96 -11.07 70.71
N VAL A 93 -3.92 -10.26 69.64
CA VAL A 93 -4.27 -8.85 69.70
C VAL A 93 -5.75 -8.65 70.07
N LEU A 94 -6.64 -9.45 69.50
CA LEU A 94 -8.06 -9.43 69.86
C LEU A 94 -8.26 -9.81 71.33
N MET A 95 -7.57 -10.84 71.83
CA MET A 95 -7.62 -11.26 73.24
C MET A 95 -7.09 -10.19 74.19
N ALA A 96 -5.98 -9.52 73.84
CA ALA A 96 -5.39 -8.45 74.65
C ALA A 96 -6.28 -7.20 74.75
N THR A 97 -7.06 -6.92 73.69
CA THR A 97 -7.93 -5.74 73.62
C THR A 97 -9.31 -5.93 74.24
N MET A 98 -9.69 -7.17 74.59
CA MET A 98 -11.01 -7.53 75.14
C MET A 98 -11.41 -6.80 76.43
N ALA A 99 -10.44 -6.24 77.16
CA ALA A 99 -10.70 -5.57 78.43
C ALA A 99 -11.15 -4.09 78.28
N TRP A 100 -11.06 -3.48 77.08
CA TRP A 100 -11.25 -2.02 76.93
C TRP A 100 -11.97 -1.63 75.64
N LYS A 101 -13.23 -1.22 75.78
CA LYS A 101 -14.16 -0.89 74.67
C LYS A 101 -13.62 0.15 73.68
N ASP A 102 -12.98 1.21 74.17
CA ASP A 102 -12.53 2.31 73.31
C ASP A 102 -11.27 1.96 72.51
N TRP A 103 -10.43 1.03 73.01
CA TRP A 103 -9.31 0.47 72.26
C TRP A 103 -9.78 -0.42 71.12
N VAL A 104 -10.79 -1.27 71.36
CA VAL A 104 -11.35 -2.16 70.34
C VAL A 104 -11.83 -1.36 69.14
N LYS A 105 -12.56 -0.23 69.35
CA LYS A 105 -13.02 0.61 68.24
C LYS A 105 -11.87 1.22 67.43
N LYS A 106 -10.89 1.81 68.10
CA LYS A 106 -9.76 2.46 67.43
C LYS A 106 -8.85 1.46 66.72
N LEU A 107 -8.66 0.28 67.30
CA LEU A 107 -7.90 -0.81 66.68
C LEU A 107 -8.62 -1.35 65.44
N LEU A 108 -9.95 -1.46 65.46
CA LEU A 108 -10.74 -1.80 64.27
C LEU A 108 -10.55 -0.75 63.16
N ASP A 109 -10.46 0.54 63.50
CA ASP A 109 -10.16 1.58 62.50
C ASP A 109 -8.76 1.35 61.87
N VAL A 110 -7.77 0.93 62.66
CA VAL A 110 -6.44 0.58 62.14
C VAL A 110 -6.46 -0.67 61.27
N TYR A 111 -7.22 -1.70 61.67
CA TYR A 111 -7.37 -2.92 60.88
C TYR A 111 -8.11 -2.66 59.56
N GLU A 112 -9.10 -1.77 59.54
CA GLU A 112 -9.73 -1.31 58.30
C GLU A 112 -8.73 -0.57 57.40
N GLU A 113 -7.91 0.32 57.96
CA GLU A 113 -6.87 1.01 57.17
C GLU A 113 -5.79 0.08 56.60
N ILE A 114 -5.47 -1.00 57.33
CA ILE A 114 -4.57 -2.04 56.84
C ILE A 114 -5.29 -2.91 55.81
N ALA A 115 -6.57 -3.26 56.01
CA ALA A 115 -7.36 -3.98 55.02
C ALA A 115 -7.44 -3.23 53.70
N ASP A 116 -7.69 -1.92 53.76
CA ASP A 116 -7.67 -1.05 52.59
C ASP A 116 -6.29 -1.05 51.92
N ALA A 117 -5.19 -1.19 52.69
CA ALA A 117 -3.83 -1.30 52.16
C ALA A 117 -3.46 -2.68 51.57
N LEU A 118 -4.30 -3.69 51.80
CA LEU A 118 -4.10 -5.08 51.35
C LEU A 118 -5.12 -5.51 50.28
N ASP A 119 -6.05 -4.62 49.92
CA ASP A 119 -7.04 -4.85 48.87
C ASP A 119 -6.33 -5.10 47.52
N ASN A 120 -6.88 -6.01 46.70
CA ASN A 120 -6.37 -6.48 45.40
C ASN A 120 -5.16 -7.44 45.37
N LEU A 121 -4.61 -7.91 46.50
CA LEU A 121 -3.46 -8.84 46.48
C LEU A 121 -3.76 -10.21 45.83
N ALA A 122 -5.00 -10.70 45.92
CA ALA A 122 -5.44 -11.96 45.30
C ALA A 122 -5.34 -11.93 43.76
N PHE A 123 -5.43 -10.74 43.18
CA PHE A 123 -5.34 -10.52 41.73
C PHE A 123 -3.96 -10.83 41.14
N PHE A 124 -2.90 -10.75 41.96
CA PHE A 124 -1.52 -10.91 41.49
C PHE A 124 -0.99 -12.34 41.69
N HIS A 125 -1.87 -13.30 42.00
CA HIS A 125 -1.51 -14.68 42.35
C HIS A 125 -0.64 -15.38 41.30
N GLY A 126 -0.90 -15.15 40.01
CA GLY A 126 -0.08 -15.65 38.89
C GLY A 126 1.27 -14.95 38.71
N LEU A 127 1.38 -13.64 38.99
CA LEU A 127 2.65 -12.90 38.85
C LEU A 127 3.59 -13.09 40.02
N ILE A 128 3.05 -13.18 41.23
CA ILE A 128 3.88 -13.45 42.41
C ILE A 128 4.61 -14.81 42.22
N LYS A 129 4.00 -15.75 41.46
CA LYS A 129 4.57 -17.08 41.16
C LYS A 129 5.64 -17.05 40.07
N SER A 130 5.64 -16.02 39.22
CA SER A 130 6.47 -15.95 38.00
C SER A 130 7.48 -14.80 37.97
N ASP A 131 7.45 -13.85 38.91
CA ASP A 131 8.44 -12.76 39.01
C ASP A 131 8.96 -12.63 40.45
N GLU A 132 10.27 -12.84 40.58
CA GLU A 132 11.00 -12.86 41.84
C GLU A 132 10.93 -11.50 42.61
N ARG A 133 10.66 -10.39 41.92
CA ARG A 133 10.48 -9.06 42.56
C ARG A 133 9.14 -8.96 43.29
N PHE A 134 8.10 -9.61 42.79
CA PHE A 134 6.78 -9.65 43.44
C PHE A 134 6.75 -10.62 44.60
N SER A 135 7.45 -11.76 44.48
CA SER A 135 7.72 -12.64 45.63
C SER A 135 8.45 -11.89 46.75
N ARG A 136 9.47 -11.07 46.41
CA ARG A 136 10.16 -10.19 47.37
C ARG A 136 9.22 -9.19 48.03
N MET A 137 8.30 -8.60 47.27
CA MET A 137 7.32 -7.65 47.79
C MET A 137 6.32 -8.32 48.75
N LEU A 138 5.85 -9.54 48.46
CA LEU A 138 4.95 -10.30 49.33
C LEU A 138 5.61 -10.64 50.69
N GLU A 139 6.91 -11.00 50.68
CA GLU A 139 7.69 -11.22 51.90
C GLU A 139 7.80 -9.94 52.75
N ASP A 140 7.95 -8.78 52.11
CA ASP A 140 7.97 -7.46 52.75
C ASP A 140 6.58 -7.06 53.30
N TYR A 141 5.49 -7.38 52.61
CA TYR A 141 4.12 -7.20 53.09
C TYR A 141 3.88 -7.99 54.38
N PHE A 142 4.24 -9.26 54.36
CA PHE A 142 4.05 -10.14 55.51
C PHE A 142 4.95 -9.72 56.69
N SER A 143 6.17 -9.27 56.41
CA SER A 143 7.08 -8.71 57.43
C SER A 143 6.49 -7.44 58.08
N ASP A 144 5.94 -6.50 57.29
CA ASP A 144 5.29 -5.30 57.83
C ASP A 144 4.05 -5.62 58.67
N ILE A 145 3.25 -6.60 58.27
CA ILE A 145 2.08 -7.05 59.04
C ILE A 145 2.50 -7.67 60.38
N ILE A 146 3.56 -8.48 60.41
CA ILE A 146 4.12 -9.04 61.66
C ILE A 146 4.65 -7.92 62.55
N LEU A 147 5.38 -6.95 61.98
CA LEU A 147 5.87 -5.78 62.72
C LEU A 147 4.73 -4.96 63.33
N PHE A 148 3.60 -4.80 62.62
CA PHE A 148 2.42 -4.17 63.16
C PHE A 148 1.87 -4.93 64.37
N HIS A 149 1.61 -6.24 64.24
CA HIS A 149 1.05 -7.03 65.35
C HIS A 149 1.99 -7.08 66.56
N ARG A 150 3.30 -7.14 66.32
CA ARG A 150 4.30 -7.01 67.37
C ARG A 150 4.20 -5.67 68.09
N SER A 151 4.14 -4.57 67.34
CA SER A 151 4.02 -3.22 67.92
C SER A 151 2.76 -3.09 68.79
N VAL A 152 1.68 -3.77 68.42
CA VAL A 152 0.44 -3.84 69.20
C VAL A 152 0.66 -4.62 70.51
N LEU A 153 1.24 -5.81 70.44
CA LEU A 153 1.46 -6.66 71.64
C LEU A 153 2.48 -6.05 72.61
N ASP A 154 3.57 -5.48 72.11
CA ASP A 154 4.58 -4.76 72.92
C ASP A 154 3.94 -3.58 73.66
N PHE A 155 3.05 -2.85 72.99
CA PHE A 155 2.33 -1.75 73.61
C PHE A 155 1.43 -2.21 74.75
N PHE A 156 0.66 -3.29 74.56
CA PHE A 156 -0.23 -3.83 75.61
C PHE A 156 0.50 -4.45 76.79
N SER A 157 1.77 -4.79 76.61
CA SER A 157 2.64 -5.31 77.67
C SER A 157 3.22 -4.23 78.59
N ARG A 158 3.08 -2.93 78.25
CA ARG A 158 3.55 -1.82 79.08
C ARG A 158 2.67 -1.68 80.35
N PRO A 159 3.23 -1.39 81.54
CA PRO A 159 2.43 -1.26 82.76
C PRO A 159 1.51 -0.02 82.77
N ASP A 160 1.90 1.07 82.10
CA ASP A 160 1.28 2.40 82.27
C ASP A 160 0.30 2.82 81.16
N TRP A 161 0.12 2.02 80.10
CA TRP A 161 -0.72 2.43 78.96
C TRP A 161 -2.20 2.65 79.35
N LYS A 162 -2.66 2.00 80.43
CA LYS A 162 -4.04 2.06 80.92
C LYS A 162 -4.39 3.42 81.54
N SER A 163 -3.46 4.04 82.25
CA SER A 163 -3.70 5.32 82.96
C SER A 163 -3.57 6.55 82.07
N LYS A 164 -2.85 6.43 80.94
CA LYS A 164 -2.58 7.52 79.97
C LYS A 164 -3.10 7.22 78.57
N PHE A 165 -4.27 6.58 78.47
CA PHE A 165 -4.87 6.07 77.22
C PHE A 165 -4.78 7.04 76.03
N LYS A 166 -5.14 8.32 76.21
CA LYS A 166 -5.23 9.27 75.09
C LYS A 166 -3.85 9.56 74.48
N TRP A 167 -2.86 9.86 75.33
CA TRP A 167 -1.47 10.08 74.89
C TRP A 167 -0.80 8.79 74.43
N ALA A 168 -1.12 7.67 75.08
CA ALA A 168 -0.57 6.37 74.73
C ALA A 168 -1.09 5.89 73.35
N TRP A 169 -2.34 6.21 72.98
CA TRP A 169 -2.85 5.94 71.63
C TRP A 169 -2.17 6.80 70.56
N ASP A 170 -1.93 8.08 70.83
CA ASP A 170 -1.24 8.97 69.87
C ASP A 170 0.23 8.58 69.69
N ASP A 171 0.88 8.10 70.76
CA ASP A 171 2.22 7.50 70.74
C ASP A 171 2.23 6.18 69.94
N PHE A 172 1.31 5.27 70.23
CA PHE A 172 1.14 4.02 69.48
C PHE A 172 0.88 4.28 67.99
N ARG A 173 0.01 5.23 67.66
CA ARG A 173 -0.31 5.59 66.28
C ARG A 173 0.90 6.18 65.57
N ARG A 174 1.78 6.88 66.28
CA ARG A 174 3.05 7.39 65.73
C ARG A 174 4.03 6.26 65.42
N VAL A 175 4.07 5.22 66.25
CA VAL A 175 4.92 4.04 66.05
C VAL A 175 4.46 3.20 64.86
N VAL A 176 3.15 3.01 64.69
CA VAL A 176 2.58 2.16 63.64
C VAL A 176 2.38 2.89 62.30
N ARG A 177 2.25 4.22 62.30
CA ARG A 177 2.03 5.01 61.08
C ARG A 177 3.05 4.73 59.97
N PRO A 178 4.38 4.63 60.23
CA PRO A 178 5.34 4.27 59.20
C PRO A 178 5.06 2.91 58.54
N THR A 179 4.59 1.93 59.32
CA THR A 179 4.23 0.60 58.83
C THR A 179 2.99 0.65 57.94
N ILE A 180 1.96 1.41 58.33
CA ILE A 180 0.75 1.59 57.51
C ILE A 180 1.05 2.38 56.23
N GLU A 181 1.87 3.43 56.32
CA GLU A 181 2.32 4.19 55.15
C GLU A 181 3.20 3.35 54.22
N SER A 182 4.02 2.45 54.76
CA SER A 182 4.78 1.47 54.00
C SER A 182 3.85 0.53 53.22
N LEU A 183 2.85 -0.05 53.89
CA LEU A 183 1.84 -0.91 53.26
C LEU A 183 1.05 -0.17 52.16
N LYS A 184 0.61 1.07 52.43
CA LYS A 184 -0.11 1.90 51.45
C LYS A 184 0.76 2.32 50.27
N ARG A 185 2.04 2.64 50.48
CA ARG A 185 2.99 2.94 49.38
C ARG A 185 3.23 1.70 48.50
N LYS A 186 3.42 0.53 49.11
CA LYS A 186 3.57 -0.73 48.38
C LYS A 186 2.30 -1.08 47.60
N GLN A 187 1.14 -0.78 48.18
CA GLN A 187 -0.14 -0.99 47.50
C GLN A 187 -0.28 -0.03 46.33
N ALA A 188 0.10 1.23 46.49
CA ALA A 188 0.13 2.19 45.38
C ALA A 188 1.11 1.78 44.27
N MET A 189 2.21 1.09 44.60
CA MET A 189 3.11 0.49 43.60
C MET A 189 2.52 -0.74 42.91
N LEU A 190 1.70 -1.55 43.58
CA LEU A 190 0.95 -2.66 42.97
C LEU A 190 -0.25 -2.17 42.15
N SER A 191 -0.82 -1.05 42.57
CA SER A 191 -1.90 -0.32 41.91
C SER A 191 -1.37 0.70 40.91
N ASP A 192 -0.07 0.68 40.62
CA ASP A 192 0.52 1.35 39.46
C ASP A 192 -0.08 0.65 38.24
N ASP A 193 -1.26 1.08 37.78
CA ASP A 193 -1.48 1.65 36.46
C ASP A 193 -0.73 0.99 35.29
N LYS A 194 0.60 0.82 35.38
CA LYS A 194 1.40 0.02 34.44
C LYS A 194 1.38 -1.51 34.60
N LEU A 195 1.06 -2.06 35.77
CA LEU A 195 1.26 -3.46 36.18
C LEU A 195 0.00 -4.34 36.15
N GLN A 196 -1.18 -3.83 36.50
CA GLN A 196 -2.47 -4.53 36.30
C GLN A 196 -2.69 -5.10 34.87
N PRO A 197 -2.36 -4.40 33.79
CA PRO A 197 -2.55 -4.93 32.43
C PRO A 197 -1.52 -5.97 32.05
N TYR A 198 -0.30 -5.82 32.56
CA TYR A 198 0.76 -6.79 32.33
C TYR A 198 0.42 -8.11 33.02
N ALA A 199 -0.26 -8.05 34.17
CA ALA A 199 -0.83 -9.20 34.87
C ALA A 199 -1.87 -9.95 34.04
N ILE A 200 -2.86 -9.20 33.55
CA ILE A 200 -4.01 -9.70 32.80
C ILE A 200 -3.60 -10.24 31.44
N LEU A 201 -2.70 -9.54 30.74
CA LEU A 201 -2.20 -9.99 29.43
C LEU A 201 -1.34 -11.26 29.54
N LYS A 202 -0.63 -11.45 30.65
CA LYS A 202 0.18 -12.65 30.87
C LYS A 202 -0.68 -13.87 31.20
N GLU A 203 -1.73 -13.72 32.03
CA GLU A 203 -2.71 -14.78 32.28
C GLU A 203 -3.55 -15.14 31.04
N ILE A 204 -3.99 -14.15 30.25
CA ILE A 204 -4.67 -14.38 28.96
C ILE A 204 -3.75 -15.13 27.98
N GLN A 205 -2.45 -14.84 28.01
CA GLN A 205 -1.46 -15.50 27.16
C GLN A 205 -1.04 -16.89 27.67
N ASP A 206 -1.20 -17.22 28.95
CA ASP A 206 -0.71 -18.47 29.52
C ASP A 206 -1.83 -19.50 29.87
N SER A 207 -3.11 -19.11 29.89
CA SER A 207 -4.17 -19.91 30.58
C SER A 207 -4.65 -21.23 29.95
N ASP A 208 -4.51 -21.54 28.66
CA ASP A 208 -4.75 -22.94 28.23
C ASP A 208 -4.16 -23.27 26.85
N GLN A 209 -3.18 -24.16 26.81
CA GLN A 209 -2.64 -24.68 25.54
C GLN A 209 -3.64 -25.67 24.90
N TYR A 210 -4.45 -26.36 25.70
CA TYR A 210 -5.40 -27.38 25.22
C TYR A 210 -6.63 -26.75 24.54
N ALA A 211 -7.22 -25.69 25.09
CA ALA A 211 -8.28 -24.92 24.42
C ALA A 211 -7.77 -24.10 23.21
N LYS A 212 -6.51 -23.62 23.25
CA LYS A 212 -5.86 -22.97 22.10
C LYS A 212 -5.63 -23.93 20.93
N ASP A 213 -5.29 -25.18 21.23
CA ASP A 213 -5.08 -26.21 20.22
C ASP A 213 -6.44 -26.69 19.64
N GLN A 214 -7.48 -26.85 20.46
CA GLN A 214 -8.80 -27.32 19.99
C GLN A 214 -9.64 -26.30 19.18
N PHE A 215 -9.40 -24.98 19.33
CA PHE A 215 -10.21 -23.95 18.64
C PHE A 215 -9.38 -22.73 18.19
N LYS A 216 -8.17 -22.96 17.67
CA LYS A 216 -7.27 -21.93 17.11
C LYS A 216 -7.97 -20.97 16.13
N GLN A 217 -8.90 -21.49 15.33
CA GLN A 217 -9.68 -20.71 14.35
C GLN A 217 -10.68 -19.75 15.03
N ILE A 218 -11.40 -20.16 16.08
CA ILE A 218 -12.34 -19.29 16.81
C ILE A 218 -11.60 -18.21 17.58
N ASN A 219 -10.44 -18.55 18.16
CA ASN A 219 -9.63 -17.60 18.92
C ASN A 219 -9.06 -16.48 18.02
N SER A 220 -8.56 -16.82 16.83
CA SER A 220 -8.13 -15.81 15.84
C SER A 220 -9.29 -14.90 15.36
N GLY A 221 -10.50 -15.45 15.23
CA GLY A 221 -11.70 -14.68 14.90
C GLY A 221 -12.10 -13.71 16.01
N LEU A 222 -12.01 -14.16 17.27
CA LEU A 222 -12.24 -13.35 18.46
C LEU A 222 -11.20 -12.22 18.60
N GLU A 223 -9.92 -12.51 18.42
CA GLU A 223 -8.85 -11.50 18.42
C GLU A 223 -9.09 -10.45 17.34
N GLY A 224 -9.51 -10.85 16.14
CA GLY A 224 -9.88 -9.92 15.06
C GLY A 224 -11.09 -9.04 15.40
N ILE A 225 -12.07 -9.57 16.13
CA ILE A 225 -13.26 -8.81 16.55
C ILE A 225 -12.93 -7.84 17.70
N ILE A 226 -12.11 -8.27 18.66
CA ILE A 226 -11.70 -7.50 19.84
C ILE A 226 -10.75 -6.36 19.44
N ASN A 227 -9.80 -6.61 18.53
CA ASN A 227 -8.85 -5.58 18.08
C ASN A 227 -9.43 -4.55 17.11
N ALA A 228 -10.62 -4.79 16.57
CA ALA A 228 -11.28 -3.89 15.62
C ALA A 228 -12.19 -2.85 16.29
N ASP A 229 -12.40 -2.91 17.61
CA ASP A 229 -13.38 -2.09 18.32
C ASP A 229 -13.03 -1.91 19.80
N ASP A 230 -12.64 -0.70 20.19
CA ASP A 230 -12.19 -0.38 21.56
C ASP A 230 -13.29 -0.61 22.62
N THR A 231 -14.57 -0.56 22.23
CA THR A 231 -15.69 -0.88 23.14
C THR A 231 -15.81 -2.38 23.38
N MET A 232 -15.53 -3.20 22.37
CA MET A 232 -15.45 -4.66 22.50
C MET A 232 -14.23 -5.08 23.31
N MET A 233 -13.11 -4.36 23.17
CA MET A 233 -11.92 -4.56 23.98
C MET A 233 -12.18 -4.31 25.46
N ARG A 234 -12.87 -3.21 25.80
CA ARG A 234 -13.33 -2.96 27.16
C ARG A 234 -14.30 -4.03 27.66
N PHE A 235 -15.29 -4.42 26.85
CA PHE A 235 -16.26 -5.45 27.26
C PHE A 235 -15.60 -6.81 27.51
N ALA A 236 -14.68 -7.23 26.64
CA ALA A 236 -13.90 -8.45 26.82
C ALA A 236 -13.01 -8.35 28.06
N TYR A 237 -12.37 -7.19 28.29
CA TYR A 237 -11.60 -6.93 29.50
C TYR A 237 -12.46 -7.00 30.77
N ASP A 238 -13.61 -6.32 30.81
CA ASP A 238 -14.51 -6.31 31.97
C ASP A 238 -15.08 -7.71 32.26
N LYS A 239 -15.39 -8.49 31.21
CA LYS A 239 -15.95 -9.84 31.34
C LYS A 239 -14.89 -10.87 31.74
N CYS A 240 -13.65 -10.72 31.27
CA CYS A 240 -12.56 -11.63 31.58
C CYS A 240 -11.79 -11.27 32.86
N SER A 241 -11.73 -9.99 33.25
CA SER A 241 -10.98 -9.51 34.43
C SER A 241 -11.56 -10.00 35.77
N SER A 242 -12.79 -10.53 35.76
CA SER A 242 -13.46 -11.13 36.90
C SER A 242 -13.35 -12.66 36.94
N MET A 243 -12.63 -13.29 36.01
CA MET A 243 -12.58 -14.73 35.84
C MET A 243 -11.18 -15.30 36.10
N ASP A 244 -11.11 -16.39 36.87
CA ASP A 244 -9.86 -17.08 37.22
C ASP A 244 -9.31 -17.97 36.08
N TYR A 245 -10.14 -18.36 35.09
CA TYR A 245 -9.75 -19.14 33.91
C TYR A 245 -10.72 -18.95 32.73
N LEU A 246 -10.24 -19.08 31.49
CA LEU A 246 -11.03 -19.01 30.25
C LEU A 246 -11.30 -20.41 29.68
N ASP A 247 -12.47 -20.99 29.96
CA ASP A 247 -12.94 -22.23 29.33
C ASP A 247 -13.67 -21.97 27.99
N LEU A 248 -13.79 -22.99 27.13
CA LEU A 248 -14.44 -22.97 25.82
C LEU A 248 -15.87 -22.43 25.88
N THR A 249 -16.60 -22.72 26.96
CA THR A 249 -17.95 -22.23 27.19
C THR A 249 -17.99 -20.70 27.33
N VAL A 250 -16.99 -20.13 28.01
CA VAL A 250 -16.80 -18.70 28.19
C VAL A 250 -16.41 -18.04 26.87
N LEU A 251 -15.51 -18.67 26.10
CA LEU A 251 -15.11 -18.18 24.78
C LEU A 251 -16.29 -18.16 23.79
N LYS A 252 -17.10 -19.22 23.76
CA LYS A 252 -18.35 -19.26 22.95
C LYS A 252 -19.34 -18.18 23.39
N SER A 253 -19.49 -17.97 24.70
CA SER A 253 -20.34 -16.91 25.28
C SER A 253 -19.84 -15.51 24.92
N LEU A 254 -18.52 -15.26 25.03
CA LEU A 254 -17.89 -14.01 24.66
C LEU A 254 -18.04 -13.75 23.16
N ALA A 255 -17.81 -14.77 22.31
CA ALA A 255 -18.03 -14.69 20.87
C ALA A 255 -19.49 -14.35 20.54
N LEU A 256 -20.44 -15.03 21.18
CA LEU A 256 -21.87 -14.76 21.03
C LEU A 256 -22.22 -13.33 21.40
N ASP A 257 -21.72 -12.82 22.53
CA ASP A 257 -22.02 -11.46 22.97
C ASP A 257 -21.35 -10.41 22.09
N CYS A 258 -20.10 -10.65 21.68
CA CYS A 258 -19.37 -9.80 20.73
C CYS A 258 -20.10 -9.73 19.38
N LEU A 259 -20.54 -10.87 18.85
CA LEU A 259 -21.30 -10.94 17.60
C LEU A 259 -22.72 -10.36 17.75
N SER A 260 -23.36 -10.53 18.91
CA SER A 260 -24.68 -9.96 19.21
C SER A 260 -24.65 -8.43 19.40
N SER A 261 -23.49 -7.86 19.69
CA SER A 261 -23.35 -6.40 19.81
C SER A 261 -23.52 -5.67 18.47
N LYS A 262 -23.28 -6.37 17.34
CA LYS A 262 -23.36 -5.81 15.98
C LYS A 262 -24.52 -6.45 15.24
N ARG A 263 -25.40 -5.62 14.67
CA ARG A 263 -26.57 -6.08 13.91
C ARG A 263 -26.23 -6.87 12.64
N ASN A 264 -25.04 -6.70 12.07
CA ASN A 264 -24.61 -7.41 10.86
C ASN A 264 -23.19 -7.95 11.07
N ASN A 265 -23.01 -9.25 11.00
CA ASN A 265 -21.72 -9.93 11.12
C ASN A 265 -21.41 -10.69 9.82
N VAL A 266 -20.15 -10.69 9.41
CA VAL A 266 -19.65 -11.58 8.37
C VAL A 266 -18.55 -12.41 9.01
N ILE A 267 -18.69 -13.71 8.95
CA ILE A 267 -17.73 -14.69 9.47
C ILE A 267 -17.24 -15.47 8.27
N VAL A 268 -15.92 -15.49 8.07
CA VAL A 268 -15.27 -16.33 7.06
C VAL A 268 -14.53 -17.42 7.82
N LEU A 269 -14.91 -18.66 7.56
CA LEU A 269 -14.22 -19.85 8.06
C LEU A 269 -13.48 -20.47 6.88
N ASP A 270 -12.16 -20.52 6.98
CA ASP A 270 -11.28 -21.07 5.95
C ASP A 270 -10.47 -22.22 6.55
N GLY A 271 -10.24 -23.28 5.77
CA GLY A 271 -9.49 -24.46 6.19
C GLY A 271 -10.20 -25.29 7.26
N LEU A 272 -11.53 -25.39 7.22
CA LEU A 272 -12.25 -26.29 8.14
C LEU A 272 -11.91 -27.77 7.88
N ASP A 273 -11.59 -28.13 6.65
CA ASP A 273 -11.11 -29.46 6.23
C ASP A 273 -9.74 -29.85 6.82
N GLU A 274 -9.01 -28.90 7.44
CA GLU A 274 -7.73 -29.14 8.10
C GLU A 274 -7.88 -29.56 9.59
N GLY A 275 -9.09 -29.49 10.14
CA GLY A 275 -9.38 -29.85 11.54
C GLY A 275 -9.24 -31.36 11.84
N MET A 276 -8.59 -31.70 12.95
CA MET A 276 -8.44 -33.08 13.41
C MET A 276 -9.64 -33.52 14.25
N ASP A 277 -9.85 -34.82 14.41
CA ASP A 277 -10.73 -35.43 15.43
C ASP A 277 -12.17 -34.86 15.57
N GLY A 278 -12.81 -34.48 14.46
CA GLY A 278 -14.19 -34.00 14.48
C GLY A 278 -14.35 -32.50 14.83
N GLU A 279 -13.24 -31.74 14.90
CA GLU A 279 -13.22 -30.30 15.20
C GLU A 279 -14.03 -29.48 14.21
N ALA A 280 -13.88 -29.77 12.91
CA ALA A 280 -14.56 -29.08 11.82
C ALA A 280 -16.09 -29.21 11.95
N GLU A 281 -16.55 -30.43 12.25
CA GLU A 281 -17.94 -30.78 12.43
C GLU A 281 -18.51 -30.11 13.69
N GLN A 282 -17.73 -30.02 14.78
CA GLN A 282 -18.14 -29.34 16.01
C GLN A 282 -18.22 -27.81 15.84
N ALA A 283 -17.24 -27.21 15.16
CA ALA A 283 -17.24 -25.78 14.84
C ALA A 283 -18.41 -25.43 13.92
N LEU A 284 -18.64 -26.22 12.87
CA LEU A 284 -19.77 -26.05 11.95
C LEU A 284 -21.11 -26.22 12.65
N LYS A 285 -21.27 -27.26 13.49
CA LYS A 285 -22.50 -27.44 14.29
C LYS A 285 -22.73 -26.24 15.19
N TRP A 286 -21.74 -25.77 15.93
CA TRP A 286 -21.91 -24.58 16.77
C TRP A 286 -22.26 -23.34 15.94
N CYS A 287 -21.60 -23.10 14.80
CA CYS A 287 -21.89 -21.96 13.94
C CYS A 287 -23.29 -22.03 13.31
N LEU A 288 -23.69 -23.18 12.77
CA LEU A 288 -24.95 -23.35 12.05
C LEU A 288 -26.14 -23.51 13.01
N ASP A 289 -25.98 -24.28 14.08
CA ASP A 289 -27.08 -24.61 14.99
C ASP A 289 -27.24 -23.63 16.15
N ASP A 290 -26.15 -23.14 16.75
CA ASP A 290 -26.22 -22.34 17.97
C ASP A 290 -26.01 -20.84 17.69
N LEU A 291 -24.94 -20.50 16.96
CA LEU A 291 -24.54 -19.11 16.71
C LEU A 291 -25.57 -18.38 15.84
N ILE A 292 -25.90 -18.92 14.66
CA ILE A 292 -26.86 -18.27 13.75
C ILE A 292 -28.23 -18.15 14.42
N LYS A 293 -28.72 -19.19 15.10
CA LYS A 293 -30.04 -19.14 15.77
C LYS A 293 -30.06 -18.13 16.92
N THR A 294 -29.03 -18.12 17.77
CA THR A 294 -28.95 -17.22 18.94
C THR A 294 -28.77 -15.77 18.53
N VAL A 295 -27.95 -15.50 17.52
CA VAL A 295 -27.72 -14.13 17.03
C VAL A 295 -28.96 -13.63 16.28
N SER A 296 -29.65 -14.50 15.53
CA SER A 296 -30.90 -14.16 14.83
C SER A 296 -32.06 -13.87 15.80
N SER A 297 -32.19 -14.63 16.90
CA SER A 297 -33.23 -14.38 17.92
C SER A 297 -33.02 -13.05 18.65
N ARG A 298 -31.77 -12.57 18.71
CA ARG A 298 -31.38 -11.25 19.22
C ARG A 298 -31.48 -10.12 18.18
N GLY A 299 -32.06 -10.37 17.00
CA GLY A 299 -32.27 -9.36 15.96
C GLY A 299 -31.02 -8.97 15.18
N CYS A 300 -30.01 -9.83 15.16
CA CYS A 300 -28.74 -9.63 14.46
C CYS A 300 -28.60 -10.62 13.29
N HIS A 301 -28.03 -10.18 12.18
CA HIS A 301 -27.81 -10.99 10.98
C HIS A 301 -26.36 -11.44 10.91
N VAL A 302 -26.13 -12.74 10.75
CA VAL A 302 -24.82 -13.33 10.51
C VAL A 302 -24.79 -13.87 9.08
N ARG A 303 -23.77 -13.48 8.31
CA ARG A 303 -23.41 -14.14 7.05
C ARG A 303 -22.19 -14.98 7.29
N LEU A 304 -22.30 -16.26 6.98
CA LEU A 304 -21.22 -17.23 7.09
C LEU A 304 -20.73 -17.57 5.68
N LEU A 305 -19.43 -17.40 5.44
CA LEU A 305 -18.75 -17.93 4.27
C LEU A 305 -17.83 -19.05 4.76
N ILE A 306 -17.98 -20.23 4.18
CA ILE A 306 -17.14 -21.39 4.48
C ILE A 306 -16.34 -21.72 3.22
N CYS A 307 -15.03 -21.81 3.38
CA CYS A 307 -14.08 -22.23 2.36
C CYS A 307 -13.39 -23.51 2.84
N GLY A 308 -13.28 -24.50 1.95
CA GLY A 308 -12.64 -25.78 2.24
C GLY A 308 -12.69 -26.74 1.05
N GLN A 309 -12.03 -27.88 1.17
CA GLN A 309 -12.05 -28.96 0.16
C GLN A 309 -13.31 -29.83 0.28
N GLU A 310 -13.77 -30.39 -0.86
CA GLU A 310 -14.81 -31.42 -0.89
C GLU A 310 -14.19 -32.76 -0.40
N ASP A 311 -14.11 -32.92 0.92
CA ASP A 311 -13.52 -34.08 1.58
C ASP A 311 -14.56 -35.15 1.99
N GLY A 312 -15.85 -34.90 1.71
CA GLY A 312 -16.97 -35.75 2.08
C GLY A 312 -17.34 -35.72 3.57
N ARG A 313 -16.55 -35.07 4.44
CA ARG A 313 -16.80 -34.99 5.90
C ARG A 313 -17.75 -33.85 6.21
N ILE A 314 -17.46 -32.65 5.69
CA ILE A 314 -18.28 -31.45 5.92
C ILE A 314 -19.38 -31.27 4.86
N ASP A 315 -19.23 -31.90 3.69
CA ASP A 315 -20.19 -31.80 2.58
C ASP A 315 -21.64 -32.15 2.97
N PRO A 316 -21.91 -33.21 3.76
CA PRO A 316 -23.28 -33.52 4.19
C PRO A 316 -23.90 -32.43 5.07
N LEU A 317 -23.08 -31.74 5.88
CA LEU A 317 -23.53 -30.65 6.75
C LEU A 317 -23.80 -29.36 5.94
N LEU A 318 -23.09 -29.18 4.82
CA LEU A 318 -23.17 -27.99 3.98
C LEU A 318 -24.07 -28.14 2.74
N ALA A 319 -24.46 -29.37 2.39
CA ALA A 319 -25.33 -29.68 1.26
C ALA A 319 -26.64 -28.86 1.18
N PRO A 320 -27.29 -28.48 2.30
CA PRO A 320 -28.49 -27.64 2.26
C PRO A 320 -28.24 -26.18 1.83
N TYR A 321 -26.98 -25.72 1.78
CA TYR A 321 -26.61 -24.33 1.58
C TYR A 321 -26.06 -24.07 0.17
N PRO A 322 -26.17 -22.83 -0.36
CA PRO A 322 -25.59 -22.47 -1.65
C PRO A 322 -24.07 -22.65 -1.67
N SER A 323 -23.55 -23.38 -2.66
CA SER A 323 -22.11 -23.67 -2.81
C SER A 323 -21.59 -23.24 -4.19
N ILE A 324 -20.36 -22.74 -4.25
CA ILE A 324 -19.64 -22.51 -5.52
C ILE A 324 -18.57 -23.60 -5.64
N ARG A 325 -18.65 -24.41 -6.70
CA ARG A 325 -17.70 -25.52 -6.95
C ARG A 325 -16.76 -25.16 -8.09
N LEU A 326 -15.50 -24.85 -7.79
CA LEU A 326 -14.54 -24.35 -8.78
C LEU A 326 -14.33 -25.29 -9.98
N HIS A 327 -14.36 -26.61 -9.76
CA HIS A 327 -14.19 -27.61 -10.83
C HIS A 327 -15.34 -27.63 -11.86
N THR A 328 -16.45 -26.93 -11.59
CA THR A 328 -17.61 -26.80 -12.50
C THR A 328 -17.66 -25.46 -13.24
N VAL A 329 -16.72 -24.55 -12.94
CA VAL A 329 -16.71 -23.19 -13.50
C VAL A 329 -15.85 -23.15 -14.77
N ASP A 330 -16.46 -22.85 -15.92
CA ASP A 330 -15.77 -22.81 -17.21
C ASP A 330 -14.56 -21.86 -17.24
N LEU A 331 -14.68 -20.70 -16.59
CA LEU A 331 -13.57 -19.73 -16.49
C LEU A 331 -12.37 -20.32 -15.71
N HIS A 332 -12.63 -21.10 -14.66
CA HIS A 332 -11.56 -21.75 -13.89
C HIS A 332 -10.87 -22.84 -14.71
N LEU A 333 -11.63 -23.61 -15.49
CA LEU A 333 -11.06 -24.58 -16.44
C LEU A 333 -10.22 -23.88 -17.51
N LYS A 334 -10.65 -22.70 -17.95
CA LYS A 334 -9.89 -21.89 -18.90
C LYS A 334 -8.58 -21.37 -18.31
N ASP A 335 -8.60 -20.92 -17.05
CA ASP A 335 -7.38 -20.50 -16.35
C ASP A 335 -6.38 -21.67 -16.21
N ILE A 336 -6.85 -22.90 -15.97
CA ILE A 336 -5.99 -24.10 -15.95
C ILE A 336 -5.38 -24.35 -17.34
N GLU A 337 -6.16 -24.21 -18.41
CA GLU A 337 -5.68 -24.38 -19.77
C GLU A 337 -4.61 -23.33 -20.12
N ASP A 338 -4.82 -22.07 -19.77
CA ASP A 338 -3.89 -20.98 -20.02
C ASP A 338 -2.58 -21.17 -19.22
N TYR A 339 -2.68 -21.64 -17.97
CA TYR A 339 -1.51 -22.05 -17.19
C TYR A 339 -0.77 -23.23 -17.82
N CYS A 340 -1.51 -24.26 -18.28
CA CYS A 340 -0.93 -25.39 -19.01
C CYS A 340 -0.18 -24.92 -20.25
N GLU A 341 -0.74 -23.98 -21.01
CA GLU A 341 -0.12 -23.45 -22.23
C GLU A 341 1.21 -22.75 -21.93
N ALA A 342 1.25 -21.92 -20.90
CA ALA A 342 2.47 -21.24 -20.47
C ALA A 342 3.58 -22.25 -20.09
N GLN A 343 3.26 -23.25 -19.27
CA GLN A 343 4.21 -24.27 -18.83
C GLN A 343 4.62 -25.23 -19.97
N ALA A 344 3.67 -25.64 -20.80
CA ALA A 344 3.92 -26.49 -21.96
C ALA A 344 4.86 -25.82 -22.97
N THR A 345 4.86 -24.49 -23.06
CA THR A 345 5.80 -23.73 -23.90
C THR A 345 7.26 -23.91 -23.43
N SER A 346 7.50 -23.89 -22.11
CA SER A 346 8.82 -24.14 -21.54
C SER A 346 9.30 -25.58 -21.81
N ILE A 347 8.41 -26.56 -21.59
CA ILE A 347 8.68 -27.98 -21.85
C ILE A 347 8.94 -28.23 -23.35
N ALA A 348 8.15 -27.58 -24.22
CA ALA A 348 8.29 -27.69 -25.67
C ALA A 348 9.65 -27.17 -26.15
N THR A 349 10.12 -26.06 -25.59
CA THR A 349 11.46 -25.52 -25.88
C THR A 349 12.55 -26.48 -25.40
N ARG A 350 12.47 -26.98 -24.16
CA ARG A 350 13.48 -27.90 -23.57
C ARG A 350 13.64 -29.19 -24.37
N PHE A 351 12.53 -29.82 -24.77
CA PHE A 351 12.56 -31.12 -25.48
C PHE A 351 12.36 -31.01 -27.01
N ARG A 352 12.33 -29.79 -27.56
CA ARG A 352 12.10 -29.51 -28.99
C ARG A 352 10.85 -30.25 -29.51
N LEU A 353 9.70 -29.96 -28.91
CA LEU A 353 8.41 -30.59 -29.26
C LEU A 353 7.78 -29.89 -30.47
N SER A 354 6.98 -30.62 -31.25
CA SER A 354 6.19 -30.03 -32.34
C SER A 354 4.99 -29.25 -31.79
N SER A 355 4.39 -28.37 -32.60
CA SER A 355 3.15 -27.68 -32.20
C SER A 355 2.00 -28.65 -31.90
N ASP A 356 1.98 -29.82 -32.55
CA ASP A 356 0.97 -30.85 -32.34
C ASP A 356 1.21 -31.60 -31.02
N ASP A 357 2.46 -31.94 -30.70
CA ASP A 357 2.84 -32.53 -29.41
C ASP A 357 2.50 -31.58 -28.24
N LYS A 358 2.75 -30.27 -28.42
CA LYS A 358 2.40 -29.24 -27.42
C LYS A 358 0.89 -29.19 -27.18
N ARG A 359 0.07 -29.16 -28.23
CA ARG A 359 -1.41 -29.17 -28.08
C ARG A 359 -1.90 -30.47 -27.44
N GLY A 360 -1.30 -31.60 -27.80
CA GLY A 360 -1.60 -32.91 -27.21
C GLY A 360 -1.29 -32.96 -25.71
N LEU A 361 -0.17 -32.37 -25.27
CA LEU A 361 0.19 -32.25 -23.86
C LEU A 361 -0.85 -31.42 -23.08
N ILE A 362 -1.18 -30.23 -23.59
CA ILE A 362 -2.15 -29.32 -22.95
C ILE A 362 -3.50 -30.04 -22.78
N HIS A 363 -4.04 -30.62 -23.85
CA HIS A 363 -5.30 -31.34 -23.80
C HIS A 363 -5.28 -32.49 -22.78
N LYS A 364 -4.19 -33.28 -22.75
CA LYS A 364 -4.07 -34.42 -21.86
C LYS A 364 -4.01 -34.02 -20.38
N VAL A 365 -3.22 -33.00 -20.05
CA VAL A 365 -3.06 -32.52 -18.67
C VAL A 365 -4.33 -31.84 -18.18
N THR A 366 -4.91 -30.91 -18.96
CA THR A 366 -6.15 -30.21 -18.61
C THR A 366 -7.28 -31.21 -18.37
N LYS A 367 -7.45 -32.20 -19.25
CA LYS A 367 -8.47 -33.24 -19.08
C LYS A 367 -8.27 -34.09 -17.83
N ALA A 368 -7.04 -34.49 -17.52
CA ALA A 368 -6.74 -35.32 -16.35
C ALA A 368 -6.79 -34.55 -15.03
N SER A 369 -6.63 -33.22 -15.07
CA SER A 369 -6.64 -32.35 -13.89
C SER A 369 -7.97 -32.32 -13.15
N ASN A 370 -9.08 -32.59 -13.84
CA ASN A 370 -10.44 -32.50 -13.29
C ASN A 370 -10.69 -31.20 -12.49
N GLY A 371 -10.18 -30.06 -12.97
CA GLY A 371 -10.33 -28.76 -12.30
C GLY A 371 -9.32 -28.49 -11.17
N MET A 372 -8.32 -29.34 -10.96
CA MET A 372 -7.30 -29.16 -9.93
C MET A 372 -6.02 -28.50 -10.48
N PHE A 373 -5.79 -27.23 -10.12
CA PHE A 373 -4.54 -26.53 -10.43
C PHE A 373 -3.30 -27.23 -9.88
N LEU A 374 -3.41 -27.77 -8.66
CA LEU A 374 -2.30 -28.44 -8.00
C LEU A 374 -1.83 -29.68 -8.78
N TYR A 375 -2.77 -30.50 -9.24
CA TYR A 375 -2.46 -31.65 -10.09
C TYR A 375 -1.69 -31.20 -11.34
N THR A 376 -2.19 -30.18 -12.02
CA THR A 376 -1.59 -29.62 -13.22
C THR A 376 -0.15 -29.14 -12.97
N LYS A 377 0.05 -28.40 -11.88
CA LYS A 377 1.38 -27.91 -11.44
C LYS A 377 2.35 -29.06 -11.16
N VAL A 378 1.92 -30.08 -10.41
CA VAL A 378 2.77 -31.23 -10.03
C VAL A 378 3.17 -32.04 -11.27
N VAL A 379 2.21 -32.36 -12.15
CA VAL A 379 2.46 -33.16 -13.36
C VAL A 379 3.37 -32.40 -14.34
N LEU A 380 3.10 -31.13 -14.62
CA LEU A 380 3.92 -30.33 -15.53
C LEU A 380 5.33 -30.11 -14.97
N ALA A 381 5.48 -29.86 -13.67
CA ALA A 381 6.79 -29.75 -13.03
C ALA A 381 7.56 -31.08 -13.08
N ASN A 382 6.88 -32.22 -12.88
CA ASN A 382 7.49 -33.55 -13.02
C ASN A 382 7.99 -33.79 -14.45
N LEU A 383 7.17 -33.49 -15.46
CA LEU A 383 7.54 -33.61 -16.88
C LEU A 383 8.69 -32.67 -17.26
N ALA A 384 8.69 -31.43 -16.76
CA ALA A 384 9.75 -30.45 -17.02
C ALA A 384 11.10 -30.85 -16.42
N SER A 385 11.10 -31.58 -15.30
CA SER A 385 12.30 -32.03 -14.59
C SER A 385 12.91 -33.32 -15.15
N MET A 386 12.31 -33.93 -16.19
CA MET A 386 12.87 -35.15 -16.80
C MET A 386 14.22 -34.88 -17.51
N GLY A 387 15.07 -35.90 -17.50
CA GLY A 387 16.46 -35.81 -18.01
C GLY A 387 16.53 -35.96 -19.52
N SER A 388 15.59 -36.69 -20.14
CA SER A 388 15.61 -36.95 -21.57
C SER A 388 14.23 -36.90 -22.24
N LYS A 389 14.20 -36.59 -23.55
CA LYS A 389 12.98 -36.65 -24.37
C LYS A 389 12.36 -38.05 -24.40
N LYS A 390 13.18 -39.10 -24.20
CA LYS A 390 12.73 -40.50 -24.14
C LYS A 390 11.93 -40.78 -22.87
N GLU A 391 12.42 -40.33 -21.71
CA GLU A 391 11.69 -40.39 -20.44
C GLU A 391 10.36 -39.63 -20.52
N TYR A 392 10.39 -38.39 -21.04
CA TYR A 392 9.20 -37.58 -21.26
C TYR A 392 8.13 -38.30 -22.09
N LYS A 393 8.52 -38.87 -23.24
CA LYS A 393 7.58 -39.62 -24.09
C LYS A 393 7.06 -40.88 -23.42
N ALA A 394 7.89 -41.57 -22.64
CA ALA A 394 7.47 -42.76 -21.90
C ALA A 394 6.42 -42.41 -20.84
N GLU A 395 6.56 -41.29 -20.14
CA GLU A 395 5.60 -40.84 -19.11
C GLU A 395 4.25 -40.44 -19.71
N LEU A 396 4.25 -39.93 -20.95
CA LEU A 396 3.03 -39.57 -21.66
C LEU A 396 2.24 -40.77 -22.22
N THR A 397 2.70 -42.00 -22.07
CA THR A 397 1.91 -43.19 -22.45
C THR A 397 0.69 -43.35 -21.53
N ASN A 398 -0.44 -43.86 -22.03
CA ASN A 398 -1.69 -43.94 -21.25
C ASN A 398 -1.60 -44.85 -20.00
N ASP A 399 -0.67 -45.81 -20.02
CA ASP A 399 -0.44 -46.71 -18.89
C ASP A 399 0.43 -46.07 -17.80
N LYS A 400 1.27 -45.10 -18.19
CA LYS A 400 2.15 -44.39 -17.26
C LYS A 400 1.65 -43.00 -16.86
N PHE A 401 0.75 -42.37 -17.59
CA PHE A 401 0.31 -41.04 -17.24
C PHE A 401 -0.56 -41.05 -15.96
N PRO A 402 -0.26 -40.21 -14.93
CA PRO A 402 -0.96 -40.25 -13.65
C PRO A 402 -2.43 -39.83 -13.83
N ARG A 403 -3.37 -40.59 -13.27
CA ARG A 403 -4.82 -40.30 -13.38
C ARG A 403 -5.37 -39.53 -12.19
N SER A 404 -4.62 -39.48 -11.10
CA SER A 404 -4.98 -38.80 -9.86
C SER A 404 -3.78 -38.04 -9.29
N LEU A 405 -4.04 -37.14 -8.35
CA LEU A 405 -2.99 -36.41 -7.64
C LEU A 405 -2.07 -37.36 -6.86
N ASN A 406 -2.62 -38.39 -6.22
CA ASN A 406 -1.85 -39.41 -5.50
C ASN A 406 -0.91 -40.19 -6.43
N GLU A 407 -1.40 -40.60 -7.62
CA GLU A 407 -0.53 -41.21 -8.62
C GLU A 407 0.57 -40.24 -9.09
N ALA A 408 0.25 -38.96 -9.26
CA ALA A 408 1.25 -37.96 -9.62
C ALA A 408 2.33 -37.81 -8.54
N TYR A 409 1.94 -37.80 -7.25
CA TYR A 409 2.90 -37.80 -6.14
C TYR A 409 3.75 -39.07 -6.12
N GLU A 410 3.14 -40.24 -6.29
CA GLU A 410 3.87 -41.52 -6.32
C GLU A 410 5.00 -41.50 -7.35
N ARG A 411 4.73 -40.98 -8.56
CA ARG A 411 5.76 -40.86 -9.61
C ARG A 411 6.91 -39.96 -9.22
N VAL A 412 6.61 -38.84 -8.58
CA VAL A 412 7.65 -37.92 -8.12
C VAL A 412 8.44 -38.54 -6.99
N VAL A 413 7.79 -39.19 -6.02
CA VAL A 413 8.42 -39.86 -4.88
C VAL A 413 9.36 -40.98 -5.33
N GLN A 414 8.89 -41.88 -6.20
CA GLN A 414 9.71 -42.97 -6.75
C GLN A 414 10.98 -42.45 -7.42
N ARG A 415 10.87 -41.34 -8.17
CA ARG A 415 12.02 -40.72 -8.82
C ARG A 415 12.96 -40.08 -7.81
N VAL A 416 12.45 -39.23 -6.92
CA VAL A 416 13.26 -38.49 -5.93
C VAL A 416 14.00 -39.43 -4.99
N LEU A 417 13.32 -40.47 -4.50
CA LEU A 417 13.93 -41.44 -3.60
C LEU A 417 14.88 -42.42 -4.29
N SER A 418 14.86 -42.52 -5.63
CA SER A 418 15.84 -43.33 -6.37
C SER A 418 17.19 -42.64 -6.59
N SER A 419 17.23 -41.30 -6.62
CA SER A 419 18.44 -40.53 -6.97
C SER A 419 19.18 -39.92 -5.77
N ALA A 420 18.46 -39.48 -4.72
CA ALA A 420 19.03 -38.76 -3.58
C ALA A 420 18.40 -39.19 -2.24
N GLN A 421 18.25 -40.52 -2.06
CA GLN A 421 17.35 -41.14 -1.08
C GLN A 421 17.47 -40.59 0.36
N ALA A 422 18.68 -40.47 0.90
CA ALA A 422 18.88 -40.12 2.30
C ALA A 422 18.60 -38.64 2.60
N SER A 423 19.19 -37.73 1.81
CA SER A 423 19.02 -36.27 2.00
C SER A 423 17.58 -35.85 1.70
N ALA A 424 16.99 -36.34 0.60
CA ALA A 424 15.62 -36.00 0.23
C ALA A 424 14.62 -36.49 1.29
N LYS A 425 14.78 -37.73 1.78
CA LYS A 425 13.90 -38.27 2.83
C LYS A 425 14.00 -37.46 4.12
N LYS A 426 15.21 -37.08 4.54
CA LYS A 426 15.41 -36.25 5.74
C LYS A 426 14.79 -34.86 5.57
N ILE A 427 14.98 -34.20 4.43
CA ILE A 427 14.36 -32.89 4.15
C ILE A 427 12.82 -33.00 4.17
N LEU A 428 12.25 -34.00 3.50
CA LEU A 428 10.80 -34.21 3.49
C LEU A 428 10.26 -34.52 4.89
N GLY A 429 10.96 -35.33 5.69
CA GLY A 429 10.61 -35.58 7.09
C GLY A 429 10.56 -34.30 7.92
N LEU A 430 11.60 -33.46 7.83
CA LEU A 430 11.66 -32.17 8.50
C LEU A 430 10.51 -31.24 8.10
N LEU A 431 10.21 -31.15 6.80
CA LEU A 431 9.14 -30.30 6.29
C LEU A 431 7.76 -30.79 6.73
N VAL A 432 7.53 -32.11 6.70
CA VAL A 432 6.25 -32.73 7.06
C VAL A 432 5.94 -32.57 8.55
N CYS A 433 6.93 -32.68 9.44
CA CYS A 433 6.71 -32.53 10.87
C CYS A 433 6.79 -31.08 11.36
N SER A 434 7.33 -30.14 10.57
CA SER A 434 7.58 -28.78 11.02
C SER A 434 6.31 -27.97 11.32
N GLU A 435 6.32 -27.19 12.41
CA GLU A 435 5.19 -26.35 12.85
C GLU A 435 5.10 -25.01 12.12
N ARG A 436 6.14 -24.66 11.35
CA ARG A 436 6.16 -23.52 10.44
C ARG A 436 7.04 -23.82 9.22
N PRO A 437 6.82 -23.11 8.09
CA PRO A 437 7.77 -23.11 6.99
C PRO A 437 9.21 -22.86 7.48
N LEU A 438 10.13 -23.73 7.05
CA LEU A 438 11.54 -23.66 7.39
C LEU A 438 12.31 -22.90 6.33
N ARG A 439 13.29 -22.10 6.74
CA ARG A 439 14.22 -21.47 5.78
C ARG A 439 15.23 -22.49 5.29
N TRP A 440 15.74 -22.31 4.07
CA TRP A 440 16.74 -23.21 3.52
C TRP A 440 17.96 -23.34 4.45
N ARG A 441 18.44 -22.22 4.99
CA ARG A 441 19.54 -22.22 5.99
C ARG A 441 19.23 -23.03 7.26
N GLU A 442 17.97 -23.08 7.69
CA GLU A 442 17.54 -23.84 8.88
C GLU A 442 17.52 -25.34 8.59
N ILE A 443 17.17 -25.71 7.35
CA ILE A 443 17.25 -27.10 6.90
C ILE A 443 18.72 -27.51 6.75
N GLN A 444 19.54 -26.67 6.13
CA GLN A 444 20.99 -26.86 5.99
C GLN A 444 21.66 -27.08 7.34
N SER A 445 21.38 -26.22 8.31
CA SER A 445 21.99 -26.35 9.63
C SER A 445 21.59 -27.62 10.37
N ARG A 446 20.40 -28.18 10.10
CA ARG A 446 19.99 -29.46 10.65
C ARG A 446 20.81 -30.65 10.14
N PHE A 447 21.53 -30.49 9.02
CA PHE A 447 22.57 -31.43 8.58
C PHE A 447 23.88 -31.20 9.35
N CYS A 448 24.32 -29.95 9.47
CA CYS A 448 25.59 -29.58 10.08
C CYS A 448 25.67 -29.73 11.60
N ILE A 449 24.56 -29.61 12.33
CA ILE A 449 24.56 -29.56 13.80
C ILE A 449 24.47 -30.97 14.42
N ASP A 450 25.48 -31.32 15.22
CA ASP A 450 25.42 -32.40 16.20
C ASP A 450 25.18 -31.83 17.60
N ALA A 451 23.94 -32.00 18.08
CA ALA A 451 23.50 -31.53 19.40
C ALA A 451 24.14 -32.30 20.57
N GLU A 452 24.56 -33.55 20.38
CA GLU A 452 25.19 -34.36 21.44
C GLU A 452 26.67 -33.98 21.61
N GLY A 453 27.39 -33.84 20.50
CA GLY A 453 28.76 -33.35 20.48
C GLY A 453 28.89 -31.84 20.73
N ALA A 454 27.79 -31.09 20.61
CA ALA A 454 27.73 -29.64 20.69
C ALA A 454 28.67 -28.94 19.67
N VAL A 455 28.69 -29.46 18.44
CA VAL A 455 29.50 -28.97 17.31
C VAL A 455 28.64 -28.76 16.07
N CYS A 456 29.05 -27.83 15.22
CA CYS A 456 28.49 -27.59 13.90
C CYS A 456 29.60 -27.79 12.88
N ASP A 457 29.38 -28.66 11.89
CA ASP A 457 30.31 -28.95 10.80
C ASP A 457 29.80 -28.34 9.49
N PRO A 458 30.31 -27.16 9.07
CA PRO A 458 29.92 -26.51 7.82
C PRO A 458 30.18 -27.36 6.57
N GLU A 459 31.10 -28.33 6.61
CA GLU A 459 31.41 -29.19 5.46
C GLU A 459 30.23 -30.12 5.09
N ASP A 460 29.26 -30.33 6.00
CA ASP A 460 28.06 -31.13 5.71
C ASP A 460 26.93 -30.30 5.02
N LEU A 461 27.20 -29.05 4.62
CA LEU A 461 26.28 -28.28 3.76
C LEU A 461 25.94 -29.05 2.47
N ARG A 462 24.67 -29.00 2.04
CA ARG A 462 24.25 -29.62 0.77
C ARG A 462 24.55 -28.67 -0.38
N ALA A 463 25.37 -29.13 -1.32
CA ALA A 463 25.71 -28.37 -2.52
C ALA A 463 24.52 -28.17 -3.48
N ASP A 464 23.60 -29.14 -3.55
CA ASP A 464 22.40 -29.06 -4.37
C ASP A 464 21.28 -28.26 -3.69
N THR A 465 20.53 -27.50 -4.49
CA THR A 465 19.34 -26.78 -4.01
C THR A 465 18.25 -27.72 -3.51
N CYS A 466 17.37 -27.24 -2.62
CA CYS A 466 16.23 -28.04 -2.16
C CYS A 466 15.34 -28.54 -3.30
N LYS A 467 15.17 -27.73 -4.37
CA LYS A 467 14.43 -28.10 -5.59
C LYS A 467 15.12 -29.24 -6.35
N GLN A 468 16.44 -29.30 -6.39
CA GLN A 468 17.15 -30.42 -7.03
C GLN A 468 17.00 -31.71 -6.22
N LEU A 469 17.10 -31.61 -4.88
CA LEU A 469 17.03 -32.77 -3.98
C LEU A 469 15.61 -33.35 -3.86
N CYS A 470 14.59 -32.50 -3.72
CA CYS A 470 13.21 -32.92 -3.44
C CYS A 470 12.24 -32.69 -4.62
N SER A 471 12.73 -32.14 -5.74
CA SER A 471 11.98 -31.95 -6.99
C SER A 471 10.65 -31.21 -6.82
N SER A 472 9.59 -31.67 -7.48
CA SER A 472 8.26 -31.04 -7.47
C SER A 472 7.44 -31.29 -6.20
N LEU A 473 7.99 -31.95 -5.18
CA LEU A 473 7.32 -32.12 -3.87
C LEU A 473 7.47 -30.90 -2.97
N VAL A 474 8.44 -30.03 -3.27
CA VAL A 474 8.72 -28.83 -2.48
C VAL A 474 8.68 -27.59 -3.37
N ASP A 475 8.30 -26.48 -2.75
CA ASP A 475 8.50 -25.14 -3.29
C ASP A 475 9.54 -24.38 -2.48
N ALA A 476 10.33 -23.58 -3.18
CA ALA A 476 11.28 -22.65 -2.60
C ALA A 476 10.81 -21.25 -3.00
N VAL A 477 10.46 -20.45 -2.00
CA VAL A 477 9.94 -19.09 -2.19
C VAL A 477 10.94 -18.11 -1.63
N ASP A 478 11.38 -17.17 -2.47
CA ASP A 478 12.23 -16.07 -2.06
C ASP A 478 11.48 -15.14 -1.10
N CYS A 479 12.06 -14.93 0.06
CA CYS A 479 11.53 -14.06 1.10
C CYS A 479 11.85 -12.60 0.77
N GLU A 480 11.10 -11.98 -0.14
CA GLU A 480 11.16 -10.53 -0.42
C GLU A 480 10.51 -9.67 0.69
N ILE A 481 10.60 -10.11 1.94
CA ILE A 481 9.94 -9.45 3.07
C ILE A 481 10.48 -8.02 3.24
N PHE A 482 11.73 -7.76 2.83
CA PHE A 482 12.39 -6.46 2.96
C PHE A 482 13.17 -6.07 1.68
N PRO A 483 12.65 -5.11 0.89
CA PRO A 483 13.35 -4.60 -0.30
C PRO A 483 14.74 -4.05 0.08
N GLY A 484 15.79 -4.55 -0.56
CA GLY A 484 17.18 -4.12 -0.35
C GLY A 484 18.05 -5.02 0.57
N LEU A 485 17.50 -6.08 1.15
CA LEU A 485 18.26 -7.12 1.86
C LEU A 485 18.42 -8.39 0.99
N LYS A 486 19.49 -9.18 1.23
CA LYS A 486 19.69 -10.48 0.57
C LYS A 486 18.45 -11.37 0.85
N SER A 487 17.77 -11.82 -0.20
CA SER A 487 16.59 -12.68 -0.08
C SER A 487 16.99 -14.06 0.46
N GLU A 488 16.18 -14.63 1.35
CA GLU A 488 16.32 -15.99 1.85
C GLU A 488 15.23 -16.87 1.24
N GLN A 489 15.52 -18.14 0.96
CA GLN A 489 14.50 -19.08 0.52
C GLN A 489 13.79 -19.70 1.72
N THR A 490 12.47 -19.61 1.75
CA THR A 490 11.62 -20.45 2.59
C THR A 490 11.23 -21.68 1.79
N ILE A 491 11.40 -22.85 2.40
CA ILE A 491 11.05 -24.13 1.82
C ILE A 491 9.74 -24.62 2.43
N THR A 492 8.79 -24.94 1.57
CA THR A 492 7.52 -25.54 1.96
C THR A 492 7.26 -26.78 1.13
N MET A 493 6.41 -27.67 1.65
CA MET A 493 5.78 -28.68 0.81
C MET A 493 4.99 -27.98 -0.30
N ILE A 494 4.94 -28.57 -1.50
CA ILE A 494 4.20 -28.03 -2.65
C ILE A 494 2.73 -27.78 -2.31
N HIS A 495 2.20 -28.62 -1.43
CA HIS A 495 0.88 -28.54 -0.82
C HIS A 495 0.79 -29.53 0.34
N GLU A 496 -0.12 -29.31 1.28
CA GLU A 496 -0.34 -30.18 2.44
C GLU A 496 -0.75 -31.61 2.04
N THR A 497 -1.48 -31.77 0.92
CA THR A 497 -1.84 -33.08 0.36
C THR A 497 -0.63 -33.94 0.01
N ALA A 498 0.52 -33.34 -0.32
CA ALA A 498 1.76 -34.08 -0.53
C ALA A 498 2.30 -34.63 0.81
N SER A 499 2.22 -33.84 1.89
CA SER A 499 2.56 -34.29 3.25
C SER A 499 1.66 -35.45 3.67
N LYS A 500 0.33 -35.28 3.53
CA LYS A 500 -0.67 -36.31 3.82
C LYS A 500 -0.40 -37.60 3.04
N TYR A 501 -0.05 -37.49 1.75
CA TYR A 501 0.32 -38.64 0.92
C TYR A 501 1.56 -39.37 1.43
N LEU A 502 2.64 -38.64 1.77
CA LEU A 502 3.88 -39.22 2.29
C LEU A 502 3.67 -39.96 3.62
N VAL A 503 2.80 -39.43 4.47
CA VAL A 503 2.44 -40.06 5.75
C VAL A 503 1.55 -41.29 5.53
N TYR A 504 0.50 -41.15 4.70
CA TYR A 504 -0.45 -42.23 4.41
C TYR A 504 0.22 -43.45 3.76
N THR A 505 1.17 -43.23 2.85
CA THR A 505 1.94 -44.31 2.20
C THR A 505 2.99 -44.94 3.12
N GLY A 506 3.21 -44.39 4.32
CA GLY A 506 4.28 -44.81 5.22
C GLY A 506 5.68 -44.43 4.73
N THR A 507 5.79 -43.61 3.68
CA THR A 507 7.08 -43.09 3.18
C THR A 507 7.79 -42.28 4.26
N ILE A 508 7.02 -41.45 4.97
CA ILE A 508 7.43 -40.68 6.14
C ILE A 508 6.59 -41.12 7.34
N ASN A 509 7.24 -41.53 8.43
CA ASN A 509 6.55 -41.86 9.67
C ASN A 509 6.48 -40.59 10.54
N LEU A 510 5.31 -39.93 10.53
CA LEU A 510 5.11 -38.65 11.23
C LEU A 510 5.44 -38.72 12.72
N MET A 511 5.04 -39.79 13.41
CA MET A 511 5.36 -40.00 14.83
C MET A 511 6.88 -40.02 15.03
N GLN A 512 7.60 -40.77 14.19
CA GLN A 512 9.04 -40.87 14.27
C GLN A 512 9.74 -39.53 14.00
N GLU A 513 9.26 -38.75 13.03
CA GLU A 513 9.81 -37.41 12.75
C GLU A 513 9.56 -36.43 13.91
N HIS A 514 8.40 -36.49 14.60
CA HIS A 514 8.16 -35.69 15.82
C HIS A 514 9.05 -36.14 16.99
N ILE A 515 9.31 -37.44 17.15
CA ILE A 515 10.25 -37.99 18.12
C ILE A 515 11.67 -37.45 17.84
N ASP A 516 12.12 -37.52 16.59
CA ASP A 516 13.47 -37.10 16.22
C ASP A 516 13.66 -35.58 16.32
N MET A 517 12.64 -34.80 15.96
CA MET A 517 12.65 -33.34 16.12
C MET A 517 12.60 -32.92 17.59
N SER A 518 11.75 -33.54 18.40
CA SER A 518 11.67 -33.24 19.84
C SER A 518 12.98 -33.58 20.57
N LEU A 519 13.55 -34.76 20.31
CA LEU A 519 14.85 -35.14 20.87
C LEU A 519 15.94 -34.17 20.47
N PHE A 520 16.01 -33.79 19.18
CA PHE A 520 16.98 -32.82 18.70
C PHE A 520 16.81 -31.48 19.38
N CYS A 521 15.61 -30.89 19.37
CA CYS A 521 15.35 -29.58 19.96
C CYS A 521 15.69 -29.55 21.46
N CYS A 522 15.26 -30.57 22.23
CA CYS A 522 15.56 -30.64 23.66
C CYS A 522 17.07 -30.72 23.93
N ARG A 523 17.78 -31.63 23.24
CA ARG A 523 19.23 -31.80 23.41
C ARG A 523 20.00 -30.57 22.99
N TYR A 524 19.62 -29.98 21.86
CA TYR A 524 20.24 -28.79 21.29
C TYR A 524 20.09 -27.58 22.23
N LEU A 525 18.89 -27.32 22.75
CA LEU A 525 18.66 -26.24 23.72
C LEU A 525 19.35 -26.50 25.07
N SER A 526 19.50 -27.77 25.48
CA SER A 526 20.25 -28.14 26.69
C SER A 526 21.77 -28.27 26.50
N SER A 527 22.28 -28.02 25.28
CA SER A 527 23.69 -28.24 24.95
C SER A 527 24.59 -27.17 25.60
N LYS A 528 25.87 -27.50 25.80
CA LYS A 528 26.84 -26.61 26.48
C LYS A 528 26.87 -25.18 25.90
N PRO A 529 26.82 -24.94 24.58
CA PRO A 529 26.78 -23.60 24.00
C PRO A 529 25.63 -22.71 24.48
N PHE A 530 24.47 -23.27 24.84
CA PHE A 530 23.34 -22.52 25.39
C PHE A 530 23.49 -22.20 26.88
N LEU A 531 24.22 -23.05 27.62
CA LEU A 531 24.35 -22.94 29.07
C LEU A 531 25.57 -22.09 29.49
N ALA A 532 26.67 -22.13 28.73
CA ALA A 532 27.94 -21.49 29.06
C ALA A 532 28.16 -20.16 28.31
N ILE A 533 27.33 -19.14 28.59
CA ILE A 533 27.41 -17.81 27.93
C ILE A 533 28.55 -16.94 28.48
N ASP A 534 29.26 -17.39 29.52
CA ASP A 534 30.36 -16.65 30.13
C ASP A 534 31.71 -17.14 29.56
N SER A 535 32.27 -16.41 28.57
CA SER A 535 33.69 -16.35 28.14
C SER A 535 33.94 -16.49 26.63
N SER A 536 35.17 -16.15 26.22
CA SER A 536 35.77 -16.10 24.87
C SER A 536 35.54 -17.29 23.93
N CYS A 537 34.93 -18.40 24.37
CA CYS A 537 34.63 -19.57 23.54
C CYS A 537 33.37 -19.43 22.67
N VAL A 538 32.46 -18.49 22.94
CA VAL A 538 31.20 -18.36 22.17
C VAL A 538 31.44 -17.88 20.74
N GLU A 539 32.52 -17.15 20.47
CA GLU A 539 32.79 -16.57 19.15
C GLU A 539 33.07 -17.63 18.07
N HIS A 540 33.85 -18.68 18.40
CA HIS A 540 34.08 -19.82 17.50
C HIS A 540 32.79 -20.63 17.25
N VAL A 541 31.95 -20.78 18.27
CA VAL A 541 30.66 -21.49 18.13
C VAL A 541 29.69 -20.69 17.26
N VAL A 542 29.66 -19.37 17.40
CA VAL A 542 28.89 -18.47 16.53
C VAL A 542 29.40 -18.52 15.10
N GLN A 543 30.72 -18.46 14.89
CA GLN A 543 31.36 -18.58 13.57
C GLN A 543 30.94 -19.85 12.83
N SER A 544 30.89 -20.99 13.53
CA SER A 544 30.48 -22.27 12.93
C SER A 544 29.00 -22.32 12.48
N GLY A 545 28.18 -21.33 12.83
CA GLY A 545 26.74 -21.32 12.51
C GLY A 545 25.89 -22.24 13.41
N TYR A 546 26.41 -22.65 14.58
CA TYR A 546 25.74 -23.58 15.49
C TYR A 546 24.35 -23.11 15.94
N PHE A 547 24.12 -21.78 16.04
CA PHE A 547 22.87 -21.21 16.56
C PHE A 547 21.78 -21.01 15.49
N SER A 548 22.04 -21.37 14.25
CA SER A 548 21.17 -21.11 13.10
C SER A 548 19.76 -21.71 13.17
N PHE A 549 19.57 -22.81 13.92
CA PHE A 549 18.26 -23.46 14.18
C PHE A 549 17.60 -23.05 15.51
N MET A 550 18.23 -22.16 16.28
CA MET A 550 17.78 -21.72 17.62
C MET A 550 16.34 -21.21 17.63
N ASP A 551 15.99 -20.35 16.68
CA ASP A 551 14.67 -19.72 16.64
C ASP A 551 13.54 -20.73 16.42
N TYR A 552 13.79 -21.81 15.68
CA TYR A 552 12.79 -22.86 15.51
C TYR A 552 12.69 -23.72 16.77
N ALA A 553 13.82 -24.20 17.27
CA ALA A 553 13.86 -25.08 18.43
C ALA A 553 13.22 -24.43 19.65
N ALA A 554 13.57 -23.18 19.96
CA ALA A 554 13.09 -22.47 21.15
C ALA A 554 11.56 -22.27 21.14
N THR A 555 10.95 -22.06 19.97
CA THR A 555 9.50 -21.83 19.86
C THR A 555 8.71 -23.14 19.83
N TYR A 556 9.22 -24.20 19.18
CA TYR A 556 8.39 -25.36 18.82
C TYR A 556 8.75 -26.68 19.52
N TYR A 557 9.81 -26.73 20.35
CA TYR A 557 10.20 -27.98 21.03
C TYR A 557 9.03 -28.63 21.79
N ARG A 558 8.25 -27.82 22.53
CA ARG A 558 7.12 -28.30 23.34
C ARG A 558 6.03 -28.91 22.49
N SER A 559 5.70 -28.29 21.36
CA SER A 559 4.69 -28.80 20.43
C SER A 559 5.10 -30.18 19.88
N HIS A 560 6.37 -30.36 19.50
CA HIS A 560 6.84 -31.67 19.06
C HIS A 560 6.83 -32.72 20.18
N VAL A 561 7.16 -32.36 21.43
CA VAL A 561 7.06 -33.27 22.58
C VAL A 561 5.61 -33.72 22.79
N GLN A 562 4.66 -32.79 22.80
CA GLN A 562 3.23 -33.09 22.97
C GLN A 562 2.70 -33.99 21.85
N LYS A 563 3.04 -33.68 20.59
CA LYS A 563 2.66 -34.50 19.45
C LYS A 563 3.31 -35.88 19.47
N ALA A 564 4.56 -36.01 19.93
CA ALA A 564 5.19 -37.32 20.09
C ALA A 564 4.51 -38.18 21.18
N GLU A 565 3.94 -37.54 22.21
CA GLU A 565 3.26 -38.23 23.33
C GLU A 565 1.81 -38.64 23.03
N SER A 566 1.14 -37.98 22.08
CA SER A 566 -0.26 -38.26 21.76
C SER A 566 -0.47 -39.56 20.98
N PHE A 567 0.52 -40.03 20.21
CA PHE A 567 0.45 -41.29 19.47
C PHE A 567 0.65 -42.51 20.38
N LYS A 568 -0.43 -43.10 20.92
CA LYS A 568 -0.39 -44.13 21.97
C LYS A 568 -0.26 -45.61 21.52
N GLU A 569 -0.03 -45.93 20.25
CA GLU A 569 -0.42 -47.27 19.75
C GLU A 569 0.67 -48.35 19.53
N ASP A 570 1.95 -48.20 19.90
CA ASP A 570 2.95 -49.28 19.65
C ASP A 570 3.95 -49.59 20.78
N MET A 571 4.19 -50.88 21.06
CA MET A 571 5.10 -51.37 22.12
C MET A 571 6.57 -50.94 21.92
N THR A 572 7.05 -50.77 20.68
CA THR A 572 8.38 -50.23 20.39
C THR A 572 8.45 -48.71 20.59
N SER A 573 7.33 -48.01 20.41
CA SER A 573 7.22 -46.56 20.56
C SER A 573 7.24 -46.12 22.03
N HIS A 574 6.82 -46.99 22.95
CA HIS A 574 6.86 -46.74 24.40
C HIS A 574 8.30 -46.47 24.92
N SER A 575 9.31 -47.16 24.37
CA SER A 575 10.73 -46.96 24.71
C SER A 575 11.25 -45.58 24.26
N ARG A 576 10.88 -45.14 23.05
CA ARG A 576 11.34 -43.87 22.48
C ARG A 576 10.62 -42.67 23.08
N ILE A 577 9.32 -42.78 23.34
CA ILE A 577 8.55 -41.75 24.07
C ILE A 577 9.13 -41.52 25.48
N GLY A 578 9.57 -42.59 26.16
CA GLY A 578 10.30 -42.47 27.43
C GLY A 578 11.61 -41.66 27.30
N THR A 579 12.29 -41.76 26.15
CA THR A 579 13.50 -40.99 25.85
C THR A 579 13.18 -39.51 25.60
N VAL A 580 12.08 -39.21 24.89
CA VAL A 580 11.60 -37.83 24.67
C VAL A 580 11.27 -37.16 26.01
N LYS A 581 10.51 -37.85 26.88
CA LYS A 581 10.19 -37.36 28.23
C LYS A 581 11.44 -37.07 29.05
N LYS A 582 12.43 -37.97 28.99
CA LYS A 582 13.71 -37.75 29.67
C LYS A 582 14.43 -36.53 29.12
N ALA A 583 14.50 -36.35 27.80
CA ALA A 583 15.16 -35.20 27.18
C ALA A 583 14.48 -33.87 27.53
N ALA A 584 13.13 -33.85 27.59
CA ALA A 584 12.37 -32.67 28.04
C ALA A 584 12.66 -32.33 29.52
N LEU A 585 12.69 -33.33 30.40
CA LEU A 585 13.06 -33.15 31.80
C LEU A 585 14.51 -32.68 31.96
N ASP A 586 15.43 -33.18 31.15
CA ASP A 586 16.84 -32.79 31.20
C ASP A 586 17.02 -31.34 30.69
N LEU A 587 16.23 -30.90 29.71
CA LEU A 587 16.15 -29.49 29.30
C LEU A 587 15.65 -28.59 30.43
N GLU A 588 14.57 -28.96 31.10
CA GLU A 588 14.07 -28.23 32.28
C GLU A 588 15.17 -28.12 33.35
N LYS A 589 15.77 -29.24 33.74
CA LYS A 589 16.85 -29.25 34.73
C LYS A 589 18.01 -28.34 34.32
N ALA A 590 18.41 -28.34 33.05
CA ALA A 590 19.53 -27.56 32.55
C ALA A 590 19.33 -26.04 32.73
N TYR A 591 18.10 -25.55 32.64
CA TYR A 591 17.77 -24.13 32.82
C TYR A 591 17.50 -23.75 34.28
N PHE A 592 17.24 -24.72 35.15
CA PHE A 592 16.91 -24.52 36.57
C PHE A 592 17.96 -25.07 37.55
N THR A 593 19.22 -25.24 37.13
CA THR A 593 20.30 -25.88 37.91
C THR A 593 20.73 -25.19 39.22
N ASP A 594 20.12 -24.07 39.64
CA ASP A 594 20.34 -23.53 40.98
C ASP A 594 19.31 -24.11 41.96
N GLY A 595 19.78 -25.05 42.79
CA GLY A 595 18.95 -26.00 43.53
C GLY A 595 17.76 -25.41 44.29
N SER A 596 16.56 -25.72 43.81
CA SER A 596 15.35 -25.79 44.63
C SER A 596 14.44 -26.91 44.12
N ASN A 597 14.63 -28.11 44.67
CA ASN A 597 13.67 -29.20 44.57
C ASN A 597 12.34 -28.77 45.21
N LYS A 598 11.30 -28.46 44.42
CA LYS A 598 9.91 -28.83 44.72
C LYS A 598 9.16 -29.12 43.42
N ILE A 599 8.85 -30.40 43.23
CA ILE A 599 7.89 -30.90 42.24
C ILE A 599 6.51 -30.37 42.65
N GLY A 600 5.92 -29.51 41.83
CA GLY A 600 4.59 -28.94 42.04
C GLY A 600 4.06 -28.23 40.79
N GLU A 601 3.03 -28.85 40.18
CA GLU A 601 2.19 -28.39 39.05
C GLU A 601 2.89 -27.98 37.74
N ALA A 602 2.77 -28.85 36.73
CA ALA A 602 3.40 -28.76 35.41
C ALA A 602 3.19 -27.43 34.65
N ASN A 603 2.09 -26.71 34.89
CA ASN A 603 1.78 -25.48 34.15
C ASN A 603 2.62 -24.27 34.59
N ALA A 604 2.99 -24.17 35.86
CA ALA A 604 3.81 -23.06 36.36
C ALA A 604 5.31 -23.24 36.04
N LEU A 605 5.79 -24.49 35.94
CA LEU A 605 7.15 -24.80 35.50
C LEU A 605 7.38 -24.41 34.03
N ASN A 606 6.37 -24.63 33.19
CA ASN A 606 6.44 -24.35 31.74
C ASN A 606 6.60 -22.86 31.42
N ALA A 607 5.86 -21.97 32.09
CA ALA A 607 5.97 -20.52 31.87
C ALA A 607 7.34 -19.97 32.26
N ASN A 608 7.95 -20.52 33.32
CA ASN A 608 9.28 -20.11 33.78
C ASN A 608 10.40 -20.54 32.82
N LEU A 609 10.24 -21.69 32.14
CA LEU A 609 11.24 -22.16 31.18
C LEU A 609 11.24 -21.29 29.92
N ASP A 610 10.06 -20.86 29.45
CA ASP A 610 9.95 -19.98 28.27
C ASP A 610 10.59 -18.62 28.51
N ILE A 611 10.44 -18.06 29.72
CA ILE A 611 11.09 -16.80 30.11
C ILE A 611 12.61 -16.97 30.17
N ALA A 612 13.11 -18.01 30.83
CA ALA A 612 14.54 -18.29 30.92
C ALA A 612 15.16 -18.54 29.52
N MET A 613 14.43 -19.26 28.66
CA MET A 613 14.81 -19.51 27.28
C MET A 613 14.83 -18.23 26.44
N GLN A 614 13.83 -17.36 26.60
CA GLN A 614 13.77 -16.06 25.96
C GLN A 614 14.98 -15.16 26.31
N GLU A 615 15.35 -15.11 27.59
CA GLU A 615 16.52 -14.34 28.04
C GLU A 615 17.81 -14.89 27.44
N LYS A 616 18.00 -16.21 27.46
CA LYS A 616 19.17 -16.88 26.87
C LYS A 616 19.26 -16.67 25.37
N VAL A 617 18.16 -16.84 24.63
CA VAL A 617 18.13 -16.58 23.17
C VAL A 617 18.47 -15.11 22.89
N SER A 618 17.96 -14.18 23.69
CA SER A 618 18.26 -12.76 23.53
C SER A 618 19.74 -12.44 23.77
N ALA A 619 20.36 -13.05 24.78
CA ALA A 619 21.79 -12.92 25.04
C ALA A 619 22.65 -13.52 23.91
N ILE A 620 22.27 -14.68 23.39
CA ILE A 620 22.96 -15.32 22.26
C ILE A 620 22.86 -14.45 21.01
N ARG A 621 21.67 -13.91 20.68
CA ARG A 621 21.48 -12.99 19.54
C ARG A 621 22.37 -11.75 19.63
N GLN A 622 22.51 -11.15 20.81
CA GLN A 622 23.43 -10.02 21.02
C GLN A 622 24.88 -10.41 20.75
N THR A 623 25.28 -11.63 21.12
CA THR A 623 26.62 -12.15 20.83
C THR A 623 26.83 -12.40 19.34
N ILE A 624 25.83 -12.94 18.64
CA ILE A 624 25.83 -13.09 17.18
C ILE A 624 25.96 -11.73 16.49
N ASP A 625 25.22 -10.72 16.96
CA ASP A 625 25.30 -9.36 16.41
C ASP A 625 26.69 -8.73 16.59
N LYS A 626 27.35 -8.98 17.72
CA LYS A 626 28.75 -8.55 17.96
C LYS A 626 29.73 -9.28 17.03
N ALA A 627 29.58 -10.59 16.86
CA ALA A 627 30.43 -11.38 15.96
C ALA A 627 30.26 -10.96 14.49
N ARG A 628 29.02 -10.69 14.06
CA ARG A 628 28.70 -10.21 12.70
C ARG A 628 29.39 -8.89 12.36
N ALA A 629 29.65 -8.02 13.32
CA ALA A 629 30.40 -6.79 13.11
C ALA A 629 31.88 -7.03 12.78
N ARG A 630 32.43 -8.18 13.17
CA ARG A 630 33.84 -8.58 12.93
C ARG A 630 33.99 -9.47 11.70
N LEU A 631 32.95 -10.22 11.33
CA LEU A 631 32.97 -11.26 10.28
C LEU A 631 31.90 -11.03 9.19
N PRO A 632 31.86 -9.88 8.51
CA PRO A 632 30.82 -9.60 7.52
C PRO A 632 31.00 -10.35 6.20
N GLU A 633 32.18 -10.89 5.86
CA GLU A 633 32.47 -11.48 4.54
C GLU A 633 32.60 -13.02 4.52
N ASP A 634 32.42 -13.68 5.68
CA ASP A 634 32.48 -15.14 5.77
C ASP A 634 31.23 -15.78 5.13
N ILE A 635 31.43 -16.51 4.03
CA ILE A 635 30.36 -17.09 3.20
C ILE A 635 29.61 -18.18 3.98
N GLU A 636 30.34 -19.06 4.67
CA GLU A 636 29.76 -20.19 5.42
C GLU A 636 28.90 -19.69 6.59
N PHE A 637 29.41 -18.69 7.31
CA PHE A 637 28.65 -18.01 8.36
C PHE A 637 27.36 -17.37 7.82
N GLN A 638 27.43 -16.70 6.66
CA GLN A 638 26.25 -16.10 6.03
C GLN A 638 25.23 -17.14 5.56
N ASP A 639 25.68 -18.29 5.05
CA ASP A 639 24.82 -19.34 4.51
C ASP A 639 24.02 -20.06 5.62
N LEU A 640 24.56 -20.16 6.84
CA LEU A 640 23.88 -20.76 8.00
C LEU A 640 23.08 -19.75 8.84
N GLU A 641 23.64 -18.59 9.18
CA GLU A 641 22.99 -17.59 10.05
C GLU A 641 22.03 -16.66 9.30
N GLY A 642 22.24 -16.48 7.99
CA GLY A 642 21.43 -15.60 7.15
C GLY A 642 21.71 -14.11 7.36
N PRO A 643 20.96 -13.22 6.68
CA PRO A 643 21.08 -11.77 6.79
C PRO A 643 20.69 -11.26 8.18
N LYS A 644 21.29 -10.13 8.59
CA LYS A 644 20.95 -9.47 9.86
C LYS A 644 19.49 -9.03 9.81
N ARG A 645 18.72 -9.46 10.80
CA ARG A 645 17.33 -9.04 11.01
C ARG A 645 17.15 -8.65 12.47
N HIS A 646 16.42 -7.57 12.70
CA HIS A 646 16.09 -7.10 14.03
C HIS A 646 14.89 -7.91 14.55
N LYS A 647 15.17 -8.98 15.30
CA LYS A 647 14.18 -9.98 15.73
C LYS A 647 13.52 -9.62 17.06
N CYS A 648 12.23 -9.89 17.20
CA CYS A 648 11.53 -9.73 18.47
C CYS A 648 12.09 -10.72 19.51
N PRO A 649 12.34 -10.35 20.78
CA PRO A 649 12.81 -11.28 21.79
C PRO A 649 11.71 -12.22 22.29
N ARG A 650 10.42 -11.89 22.12
CA ARG A 650 9.31 -12.70 22.64
C ARG A 650 9.10 -13.98 21.83
N LEU A 651 9.30 -15.16 22.44
CA LEU A 651 9.23 -16.48 21.77
C LEU A 651 7.91 -16.73 21.02
N GLN A 652 6.80 -16.26 21.58
CA GLN A 652 5.45 -16.45 21.03
C GLN A 652 5.07 -15.41 19.96
N CYS A 653 5.94 -14.45 19.66
CA CYS A 653 5.68 -13.46 18.62
C CYS A 653 6.03 -14.02 17.23
N CYS A 654 5.15 -13.84 16.23
CA CYS A 654 5.46 -14.20 14.84
C CYS A 654 6.72 -13.50 14.29
N LYS A 655 7.11 -12.36 14.88
CA LYS A 655 8.32 -11.59 14.54
C LYS A 655 9.57 -12.05 15.28
N PHE A 656 9.45 -13.07 16.14
CA PHE A 656 10.58 -13.74 16.78
C PHE A 656 11.53 -14.34 15.75
N SER A 657 11.02 -15.16 14.82
CA SER A 657 11.84 -15.76 13.76
C SER A 657 11.93 -14.85 12.52
N ALA A 658 10.84 -14.13 12.18
CA ALA A 658 10.78 -13.33 10.95
C ALA A 658 11.66 -12.07 10.99
N GLY A 659 11.65 -11.37 12.14
CA GLY A 659 12.36 -10.11 12.38
C GLY A 659 11.87 -8.92 11.54
N TYR A 660 12.66 -7.85 11.59
CA TYR A 660 12.44 -6.55 10.96
C TYR A 660 13.70 -6.08 10.20
N PRO A 661 13.56 -5.17 9.21
CA PRO A 661 14.69 -4.71 8.41
C PRO A 661 15.54 -3.68 9.14
N SER A 662 15.00 -3.03 10.18
CA SER A 662 15.69 -2.01 10.94
C SER A 662 15.34 -2.08 12.41
N GLU A 663 16.29 -1.64 13.25
CA GLU A 663 16.09 -1.51 14.68
C GLU A 663 14.88 -0.61 14.98
N ALA A 664 14.71 0.50 14.26
CA ALA A 664 13.55 1.37 14.42
C ALA A 664 12.20 0.68 14.15
N ALA A 665 12.15 -0.26 13.20
CA ALA A 665 10.95 -1.04 12.94
C ALA A 665 10.70 -2.10 14.03
N LEU A 666 11.75 -2.73 14.53
CA LEU A 666 11.67 -3.60 15.71
C LEU A 666 11.17 -2.80 16.91
N GLN A 667 11.75 -1.65 17.22
CA GLN A 667 11.34 -0.81 18.34
C GLN A 667 9.87 -0.37 18.24
N ARG A 668 9.38 -0.03 17.05
CA ARG A 668 7.93 0.22 16.83
C ARG A 668 7.07 -1.02 17.09
N HIS A 669 7.57 -2.21 16.76
CA HIS A 669 6.88 -3.46 17.07
C HIS A 669 6.95 -3.83 18.54
N LEU A 670 8.08 -3.61 19.22
CA LEU A 670 8.20 -3.79 20.66
C LEU A 670 7.26 -2.84 21.40
N ALA A 671 7.08 -1.61 20.92
CA ALA A 671 6.03 -0.72 21.40
C ALA A 671 4.61 -1.31 21.23
N SER A 672 4.35 -2.13 20.20
CA SER A 672 3.06 -2.83 20.09
C SER A 672 2.85 -3.91 21.15
N HIS A 673 3.95 -4.50 21.63
CA HIS A 673 3.99 -5.47 22.73
C HIS A 673 3.94 -4.80 24.11
N GLU A 674 4.45 -3.58 24.22
CA GLU A 674 4.51 -2.78 25.45
C GLU A 674 3.29 -1.88 25.62
N ARG A 675 2.56 -1.60 24.52
CA ARG A 675 1.39 -0.70 24.46
C ARG A 675 1.60 0.57 25.30
N PRO A 676 2.65 1.37 25.01
CA PRO A 676 3.17 2.37 25.92
C PRO A 676 2.25 3.59 26.11
N PHE A 677 1.30 3.81 25.19
CA PHE A 677 0.39 4.94 25.21
C PHE A 677 -0.85 4.60 26.03
N ARG A 678 -0.81 4.93 27.32
CA ARG A 678 -1.86 4.61 28.28
C ARG A 678 -2.70 5.83 28.58
N CYS A 679 -3.99 5.61 28.86
CA CYS A 679 -4.85 6.68 29.31
C CYS A 679 -4.30 7.30 30.60
N ASN A 680 -4.43 8.61 30.77
CA ASN A 680 -3.99 9.26 32.01
C ASN A 680 -5.02 9.12 33.15
N ASP A 681 -6.20 8.57 32.85
CA ASP A 681 -7.24 8.28 33.85
C ASP A 681 -7.02 6.87 34.42
N GLU A 682 -6.50 6.77 35.64
CA GLU A 682 -6.17 5.54 36.38
C GLU A 682 -7.34 4.53 36.45
N ALA A 683 -8.59 5.02 36.38
CA ALA A 683 -9.79 4.17 36.41
C ALA A 683 -10.20 3.63 35.03
N CYS A 684 -9.47 3.99 33.97
CA CYS A 684 -9.83 3.64 32.60
C CYS A 684 -9.20 2.32 32.14
N PHE A 685 -9.95 1.44 31.46
CA PHE A 685 -9.42 0.20 30.89
C PHE A 685 -8.22 0.44 29.95
N ALA A 686 -8.14 1.61 29.32
CA ALA A 686 -7.06 2.00 28.44
C ALA A 686 -5.82 2.52 29.16
N HIS A 687 -5.95 2.89 30.45
CA HIS A 687 -4.81 3.07 31.34
C HIS A 687 -4.08 1.74 31.49
N ILE A 688 -4.88 0.72 31.73
CA ILE A 688 -4.48 -0.65 31.90
C ILE A 688 -3.99 -1.19 30.54
N VAL A 689 -4.87 -1.58 29.63
CA VAL A 689 -4.50 -2.29 28.38
C VAL A 689 -3.48 -1.52 27.52
N GLY A 690 -3.56 -0.19 27.50
CA GLY A 690 -2.71 0.68 26.70
C GLY A 690 -2.93 0.55 25.20
N TYR A 691 -2.41 1.52 24.45
CA TYR A 691 -2.46 1.56 23.00
C TYR A 691 -1.07 1.47 22.39
N THR A 692 -1.04 0.98 21.15
CA THR A 692 0.17 0.86 20.34
C THR A 692 0.62 2.18 19.72
N SER A 693 -0.25 3.22 19.73
CA SER A 693 0.04 4.55 19.19
C SER A 693 -0.58 5.67 20.01
N GLN A 694 0.05 6.85 19.98
CA GLN A 694 -0.46 8.06 20.62
C GLN A 694 -1.80 8.53 20.03
N GLN A 695 -2.01 8.32 18.72
CA GLN A 695 -3.27 8.68 18.06
C GLN A 695 -4.45 7.87 18.61
N ALA A 696 -4.29 6.56 18.76
CA ALA A 696 -5.35 5.71 19.34
C ALA A 696 -5.66 6.10 20.80
N LEU A 697 -4.63 6.51 21.56
CA LEU A 697 -4.84 7.10 22.88
C LEU A 697 -5.58 8.44 22.82
N GLN A 698 -5.28 9.30 21.84
CA GLN A 698 -6.00 10.56 21.63
C GLN A 698 -7.46 10.32 21.26
N ASP A 699 -7.72 9.43 20.30
CA ASP A 699 -9.08 9.04 19.90
C ASP A 699 -9.88 8.48 21.08
N HIS A 700 -9.24 7.65 21.92
CA HIS A 700 -9.81 7.17 23.18
C HIS A 700 -10.07 8.31 24.17
N THR A 701 -9.13 9.22 24.36
CA THR A 701 -9.25 10.36 25.28
C THR A 701 -10.37 11.30 24.85
N GLU A 702 -10.51 11.55 23.54
CA GLU A 702 -11.61 12.30 22.95
C GLU A 702 -12.95 11.57 23.13
N ALA A 703 -13.01 10.25 22.92
CA ALA A 703 -14.25 9.50 23.02
C ALA A 703 -14.75 9.29 24.47
N PHE A 704 -13.85 9.13 25.44
CA PHE A 704 -14.19 8.71 26.80
C PHE A 704 -13.88 9.75 27.89
N HIS A 705 -13.04 10.75 27.61
CA HIS A 705 -12.56 11.72 28.60
C HIS A 705 -12.73 13.19 28.16
N SER A 706 -13.35 13.48 27.01
CA SER A 706 -13.68 14.86 26.63
C SER A 706 -14.76 15.44 27.57
N ASN A 707 -14.51 16.62 28.14
CA ASN A 707 -15.36 17.28 29.15
C ASN A 707 -16.76 17.73 28.66
N GLU A 708 -17.12 17.46 27.41
CA GLU A 708 -18.50 17.65 26.94
C GLU A 708 -19.24 16.32 26.95
N SER A 709 -20.15 16.21 27.92
CA SER A 709 -21.14 15.15 28.16
C SER A 709 -20.68 13.92 28.94
N GLN A 710 -20.84 14.03 30.27
CA GLN A 710 -21.45 12.97 31.07
C GLN A 710 -22.76 12.53 30.42
N SER A 711 -22.69 11.64 29.43
CA SER A 711 -23.82 10.82 29.04
C SER A 711 -23.57 9.43 29.62
N LYS A 712 -24.47 9.00 30.52
CA LYS A 712 -24.56 7.60 30.94
C LYS A 712 -24.45 6.73 29.70
N ILE A 713 -23.41 5.90 29.64
CA ILE A 713 -23.27 4.83 28.66
C ILE A 713 -24.52 3.95 28.81
N THR A 714 -25.49 4.22 27.95
CA THR A 714 -26.67 3.40 27.76
C THR A 714 -26.57 2.95 26.33
N PHE A 715 -26.53 1.63 26.14
CA PHE A 715 -26.40 0.97 24.84
C PHE A 715 -27.40 1.59 23.84
N PRO A 716 -27.01 1.92 22.60
CA PRO A 716 -27.90 2.63 21.69
C PRO A 716 -29.13 1.78 21.34
N VAL A 717 -30.25 2.08 22.02
CA VAL A 717 -31.57 1.64 21.62
C VAL A 717 -31.93 2.42 20.36
N GLY A 718 -32.24 1.68 19.30
CA GLY A 718 -32.47 2.25 17.98
C GLY A 718 -33.54 3.34 17.97
N GLY A 719 -33.27 4.45 17.28
CA GLY A 719 -34.30 5.42 16.97
C GLY A 719 -33.81 6.77 16.46
N LYS A 720 -33.85 6.95 15.13
CA LYS A 720 -34.04 8.22 14.39
C LYS A 720 -32.90 9.26 14.39
N THR A 721 -31.91 9.06 13.52
CA THR A 721 -31.25 10.14 12.74
C THR A 721 -30.88 9.63 11.33
N ARG A 722 -31.91 9.26 10.55
CA ARG A 722 -31.83 8.56 9.24
C ARG A 722 -31.18 9.33 8.07
N LYS A 723 -30.47 10.43 8.29
CA LYS A 723 -29.68 11.11 7.23
C LYS A 723 -28.24 11.45 7.63
N MET A 724 -27.94 11.61 8.93
CA MET A 724 -26.56 11.87 9.39
C MET A 724 -25.77 10.58 9.67
N GLY A 725 -26.47 9.48 10.01
CA GLY A 725 -25.82 8.19 10.31
C GLY A 725 -25.06 7.56 9.14
N LEU A 726 -25.53 7.72 7.89
CA LEU A 726 -24.86 7.09 6.74
C LEU A 726 -23.51 7.75 6.44
N ILE A 727 -23.45 9.08 6.51
CA ILE A 727 -22.23 9.85 6.27
C ILE A 727 -21.22 9.61 7.39
N THR A 728 -21.68 9.59 8.65
CA THR A 728 -20.82 9.26 9.79
C THR A 728 -20.28 7.84 9.66
N ALA A 729 -21.13 6.86 9.32
CA ALA A 729 -20.70 5.47 9.10
C ALA A 729 -19.70 5.33 7.94
N CYS A 730 -19.88 6.08 6.85
CA CYS A 730 -18.91 6.14 5.76
C CYS A 730 -17.60 6.79 6.18
N ARG A 731 -17.62 7.82 7.04
CA ARG A 731 -16.42 8.52 7.53
C ARG A 731 -15.62 7.67 8.52
N THR A 732 -16.30 6.93 9.39
CA THR A 732 -15.68 6.11 10.43
C THR A 732 -15.25 4.72 9.94
N GLY A 733 -15.59 4.33 8.71
CA GLY A 733 -15.24 3.00 8.17
C GLY A 733 -16.18 1.89 8.62
N ASN A 734 -17.35 2.21 9.13
CA ASN A 734 -18.32 1.23 9.61
C ASN A 734 -19.20 0.66 8.49
N LEU A 735 -18.65 -0.25 7.68
CA LEU A 735 -19.38 -0.91 6.59
C LEU A 735 -20.68 -1.59 7.06
N ARG A 736 -20.73 -2.10 8.29
CA ARG A 736 -21.90 -2.80 8.83
C ARG A 736 -23.08 -1.85 9.04
N GLU A 737 -22.81 -0.64 9.52
CA GLU A 737 -23.80 0.42 9.67
C GLU A 737 -24.22 0.98 8.31
N VAL A 738 -23.29 1.17 7.37
CA VAL A 738 -23.62 1.53 5.96
C VAL A 738 -24.57 0.51 5.33
N LYS A 739 -24.27 -0.79 5.48
CA LYS A 739 -25.13 -1.89 4.99
C LYS A 739 -26.51 -1.89 5.66
N LEU A 740 -26.55 -1.66 6.96
CA LEU A 740 -27.79 -1.63 7.72
C LEU A 740 -28.68 -0.44 7.33
N LEU A 741 -28.07 0.73 7.17
CA LEU A 741 -28.76 1.92 6.73
C LEU A 741 -29.28 1.72 5.30
N HIS A 742 -28.47 1.16 4.39
CA HIS A 742 -28.92 0.78 3.04
C HIS A 742 -30.15 -0.13 3.06
N LEU A 743 -30.08 -1.26 3.79
CA LEU A 743 -31.18 -2.23 3.91
C LEU A 743 -32.43 -1.62 4.58
N SER A 744 -32.26 -0.58 5.40
CA SER A 744 -33.37 0.18 5.99
C SER A 744 -33.98 1.24 5.07
N GLY A 745 -33.55 1.27 3.79
CA GLY A 745 -34.03 2.20 2.77
C GLY A 745 -33.32 3.56 2.77
N ALA A 746 -32.12 3.67 3.37
CA ALA A 746 -31.33 4.89 3.27
C ALA A 746 -30.84 5.10 1.83
N ASP A 747 -31.08 6.29 1.31
CA ASP A 747 -30.57 6.72 0.02
C ASP A 747 -29.03 6.77 0.06
N LEU A 748 -28.41 5.82 -0.64
CA LEU A 748 -26.96 5.71 -0.75
C LEU A 748 -26.32 6.80 -1.61
N ASP A 749 -27.14 7.54 -2.35
CA ASP A 749 -26.75 8.46 -3.39
C ASP A 749 -27.03 9.94 -2.97
N GLY A 750 -27.31 10.16 -1.67
CA GLY A 750 -28.00 11.33 -1.10
C GLY A 750 -27.55 12.75 -1.52
N PRO A 751 -28.38 13.79 -1.25
CA PRO A 751 -28.39 15.04 -2.02
C PRO A 751 -27.32 16.10 -1.71
N GLN A 752 -26.58 16.04 -0.59
CA GLN A 752 -25.63 17.10 -0.19
C GLN A 752 -24.16 16.66 -0.12
N PHE A 753 -23.86 15.45 0.38
CA PHE A 753 -22.51 14.89 0.43
C PHE A 753 -22.57 13.43 -0.02
N PRO A 754 -21.95 13.04 -1.15
CA PRO A 754 -21.99 11.65 -1.60
C PRO A 754 -21.33 10.73 -0.55
N PRO A 755 -22.05 9.75 0.03
CA PRO A 755 -21.48 8.79 0.99
C PRO A 755 -20.22 8.09 0.45
N LEU A 756 -20.21 7.84 -0.86
CA LEU A 756 -19.07 7.27 -1.59
C LEU A 756 -17.82 8.16 -1.53
N ARG A 757 -17.98 9.49 -1.63
CA ARG A 757 -16.86 10.42 -1.53
C ARG A 757 -16.27 10.38 -0.12
N VAL A 758 -17.13 10.42 0.90
CA VAL A 758 -16.70 10.45 2.31
C VAL A 758 -15.98 9.16 2.69
N ALA A 759 -16.51 8.00 2.25
CA ALA A 759 -15.84 6.72 2.43
C ALA A 759 -14.46 6.69 1.74
N PHE A 760 -14.37 7.26 0.53
CA PHE A 760 -13.11 7.32 -0.21
C PHE A 760 -12.11 8.32 0.42
N GLU A 761 -12.57 9.48 0.89
CA GLU A 761 -11.74 10.48 1.56
C GLU A 761 -11.10 9.94 2.84
N ALA A 762 -11.87 9.15 3.58
CA ALA A 762 -11.46 8.50 4.82
C ALA A 762 -10.66 7.19 4.62
N GLY A 763 -10.41 6.76 3.37
CA GLY A 763 -9.57 5.60 3.06
C GLY A 763 -10.28 4.24 3.11
N HIS A 764 -11.61 4.21 3.15
CA HIS A 764 -12.40 3.00 3.34
C HIS A 764 -12.81 2.35 1.99
N GLY A 765 -11.84 1.82 1.25
CA GLY A 765 -12.06 1.23 -0.08
C GLY A 765 -13.11 0.10 -0.11
N HIS A 766 -13.25 -0.66 0.97
CA HIS A 766 -14.25 -1.73 1.11
C HIS A 766 -15.69 -1.20 1.22
N ILE A 767 -15.90 -0.01 1.80
CA ILE A 767 -17.19 0.69 1.78
C ILE A 767 -17.48 1.23 0.41
N CYS A 768 -16.47 1.79 -0.26
CA CYS A 768 -16.62 2.28 -1.61
C CYS A 768 -17.03 1.17 -2.57
N LYS A 769 -16.41 -0.03 -2.46
CA LYS A 769 -16.80 -1.23 -3.22
C LYS A 769 -18.26 -1.59 -2.98
N TYR A 770 -18.68 -1.66 -1.72
CA TYR A 770 -20.07 -1.97 -1.40
C TYR A 770 -21.06 -0.95 -1.98
N LEU A 771 -20.77 0.35 -1.88
CA LEU A 771 -21.64 1.39 -2.44
C LEU A 771 -21.73 1.26 -3.98
N ILE A 772 -20.61 1.02 -4.66
CA ILE A 772 -20.55 0.83 -6.12
C ILE A 772 -21.32 -0.41 -6.58
N ASP A 773 -21.14 -1.54 -5.88
CA ASP A 773 -21.84 -2.81 -6.16
C ASP A 773 -23.36 -2.68 -5.98
N ASN A 774 -23.81 -1.71 -5.16
CA ASN A 774 -25.22 -1.40 -4.94
C ASN A 774 -25.72 -0.21 -5.79
N GLY A 775 -25.00 0.14 -6.87
CA GLY A 775 -25.46 1.09 -7.88
C GLY A 775 -25.26 2.57 -7.56
N VAL A 776 -24.46 2.91 -6.55
CA VAL A 776 -24.13 4.32 -6.21
C VAL A 776 -23.26 4.94 -7.28
N ASN A 777 -23.70 6.05 -7.85
CA ASN A 777 -23.05 6.63 -9.01
C ASN A 777 -21.75 7.39 -8.65
N PRO A 778 -20.55 6.94 -9.05
CA PRO A 778 -19.29 7.62 -8.76
C PRO A 778 -19.12 8.93 -9.52
N PHE A 779 -19.96 9.18 -10.53
CA PHE A 779 -19.99 10.40 -11.32
C PHE A 779 -20.89 11.47 -10.72
N LYS A 780 -21.69 11.15 -9.70
CA LYS A 780 -22.60 12.10 -9.05
C LYS A 780 -21.81 13.10 -8.22
N ALA A 781 -21.82 14.36 -8.64
CA ALA A 781 -21.48 15.49 -7.80
C ALA A 781 -22.75 15.92 -7.04
N GLY A 782 -22.62 16.44 -5.82
CA GLY A 782 -23.76 17.10 -5.15
C GLY A 782 -24.20 18.36 -5.91
N HIS A 783 -24.90 19.28 -5.25
CA HIS A 783 -25.25 20.60 -5.81
C HIS A 783 -24.04 21.45 -6.27
N GLU A 784 -22.80 21.01 -6.03
CA GLU A 784 -21.57 21.70 -6.41
C GLU A 784 -20.70 20.84 -7.32
N SER A 785 -20.28 21.45 -8.44
CA SER A 785 -19.19 21.14 -9.39
C SER A 785 -18.61 19.71 -9.46
N TYR A 786 -18.39 19.20 -10.69
CA TYR A 786 -17.70 17.92 -11.00
C TYR A 786 -16.43 17.63 -10.18
N TYR A 787 -15.67 18.66 -9.80
CA TYR A 787 -14.48 18.56 -8.94
C TYR A 787 -14.79 17.97 -7.55
N MET A 788 -16.07 17.91 -7.18
CA MET A 788 -16.55 17.30 -5.96
C MET A 788 -16.98 15.83 -6.12
N SER A 789 -16.83 15.22 -7.30
CA SER A 789 -17.17 13.80 -7.51
C SER A 789 -16.10 12.83 -6.94
N PRO A 790 -16.51 11.64 -6.47
CA PRO A 790 -15.59 10.57 -6.05
C PRO A 790 -14.58 10.20 -7.14
N ILE A 791 -15.02 10.12 -8.40
CA ILE A 791 -14.15 9.75 -9.51
C ILE A 791 -13.06 10.79 -9.77
N PHE A 792 -13.39 12.09 -9.71
CA PHE A 792 -12.39 13.14 -9.83
C PHE A 792 -11.33 13.04 -8.73
N LEU A 793 -11.74 12.77 -7.50
CA LEU A 793 -10.81 12.63 -6.38
C LEU A 793 -9.89 11.40 -6.53
N ALA A 794 -10.41 10.28 -7.05
CA ALA A 794 -9.61 9.09 -7.34
C ALA A 794 -8.54 9.35 -8.40
N ILE A 795 -8.90 10.09 -9.46
CA ILE A 795 -7.96 10.53 -10.50
C ILE A 795 -6.88 11.45 -9.89
N ARG A 796 -7.27 12.43 -9.07
CA ARG A 796 -6.34 13.39 -8.44
C ARG A 796 -5.37 12.71 -7.46
N ARG A 797 -5.84 11.71 -6.71
CA ARG A 797 -5.02 10.94 -5.77
C ARG A 797 -4.18 9.84 -6.45
N LYS A 798 -4.34 9.62 -7.75
CA LYS A 798 -3.70 8.54 -8.52
C LYS A 798 -3.96 7.16 -7.90
N ASP A 799 -5.18 6.94 -7.44
CA ASP A 799 -5.60 5.66 -6.83
C ASP A 799 -6.13 4.73 -7.92
N PHE A 800 -5.24 3.89 -8.47
CA PHE A 800 -5.56 2.97 -9.58
C PHE A 800 -6.69 2.01 -9.23
N PHE A 801 -6.67 1.45 -8.02
CA PHE A 801 -7.60 0.42 -7.58
C PHE A 801 -9.03 0.97 -7.46
N MET A 802 -9.16 2.14 -6.84
CA MET A 802 -10.46 2.81 -6.71
C MET A 802 -10.99 3.31 -8.06
N LEU A 803 -10.09 3.73 -8.95
CA LEU A 803 -10.45 4.12 -10.31
C LEU A 803 -10.91 2.92 -11.16
N GLU A 804 -10.25 1.77 -11.03
CA GLU A 804 -10.66 0.51 -11.67
C GLU A 804 -12.06 0.10 -11.20
N LEU A 805 -12.31 0.14 -9.89
CA LEU A 805 -13.61 -0.16 -9.31
C LEU A 805 -14.71 0.79 -9.81
N PHE A 806 -14.44 2.10 -9.89
CA PHE A 806 -15.42 3.10 -10.33
C PHE A 806 -15.77 2.97 -11.83
N LEU A 807 -14.79 2.62 -12.67
CA LEU A 807 -14.97 2.52 -14.12
C LEU A 807 -15.54 1.16 -14.54
N LEU A 808 -15.01 0.06 -14.01
CA LEU A 808 -15.40 -1.30 -14.40
C LEU A 808 -16.55 -1.87 -13.57
N GLY A 809 -17.07 -1.11 -12.60
CA GLY A 809 -18.20 -1.51 -11.76
C GLY A 809 -19.48 -1.87 -12.54
N PRO A 810 -20.46 -2.50 -11.88
CA PRO A 810 -21.69 -3.04 -12.49
C PRO A 810 -22.67 -1.96 -13.02
N GLN A 811 -22.30 -0.69 -13.03
CA GLN A 811 -23.20 0.43 -13.29
C GLN A 811 -23.40 0.72 -14.78
N HIS A 812 -24.54 1.34 -15.10
CA HIS A 812 -24.85 1.87 -16.42
C HIS A 812 -24.15 3.23 -16.62
N LEU A 813 -23.00 3.20 -17.31
CA LEU A 813 -22.21 4.38 -17.72
C LEU A 813 -22.93 5.26 -18.78
N THR A 814 -24.03 4.76 -19.32
CA THR A 814 -24.70 5.16 -20.57
C THR A 814 -25.43 6.50 -20.52
N THR A 815 -25.57 7.11 -19.34
CA THR A 815 -26.39 8.33 -19.13
C THR A 815 -25.66 9.46 -18.40
N GLN A 816 -24.34 9.34 -18.15
CA GLN A 816 -23.62 10.23 -17.23
C GLN A 816 -22.81 11.32 -17.96
N PRO A 817 -23.20 12.61 -17.90
CA PRO A 817 -22.47 13.70 -18.56
C PRO A 817 -21.04 13.90 -18.06
N PHE A 818 -20.74 13.44 -16.84
CA PHE A 818 -19.42 13.54 -16.23
C PHE A 818 -18.45 12.42 -16.63
N PHE A 819 -18.89 11.36 -17.32
CA PHE A 819 -17.99 10.30 -17.82
C PHE A 819 -16.97 10.87 -18.82
N ARG A 820 -17.44 11.68 -19.78
CA ARG A 820 -16.60 12.40 -20.74
C ARG A 820 -15.53 13.26 -20.05
N ARG A 821 -15.90 13.89 -18.94
CA ARG A 821 -15.01 14.73 -18.14
C ARG A 821 -13.99 13.90 -17.35
N ALA A 822 -14.40 12.74 -16.82
CA ALA A 822 -13.48 11.78 -16.20
C ALA A 822 -12.45 11.21 -17.17
N VAL A 823 -12.87 10.85 -18.39
CA VAL A 823 -11.96 10.44 -19.46
C VAL A 823 -10.94 11.56 -19.76
N SER A 824 -11.39 12.82 -19.87
CA SER A 824 -10.48 13.96 -20.08
C SER A 824 -9.48 14.13 -18.94
N GLU A 825 -9.90 14.00 -17.69
CA GLU A 825 -9.03 14.12 -16.52
C GLU A 825 -8.01 12.97 -16.40
N ILE A 826 -8.42 11.74 -16.71
CA ILE A 826 -7.51 10.57 -16.74
C ILE A 826 -6.41 10.80 -17.77
N LEU A 827 -6.79 11.19 -19.00
CA LEU A 827 -5.86 11.46 -20.08
C LEU A 827 -4.89 12.62 -19.75
N LYS A 828 -5.34 13.62 -18.99
CA LYS A 828 -4.52 14.79 -18.59
C LYS A 828 -3.57 14.51 -17.43
N ASN A 829 -4.09 13.88 -16.36
CA ASN A 829 -3.48 13.90 -15.03
C ASN A 829 -3.09 12.51 -14.52
N TYR A 830 -3.58 11.43 -15.14
CA TYR A 830 -3.27 10.07 -14.73
C TYR A 830 -3.14 9.09 -15.92
N PRO A 831 -2.12 9.29 -16.79
CA PRO A 831 -1.97 8.56 -18.06
C PRO A 831 -1.80 7.05 -17.91
N THR A 832 -1.22 6.58 -16.81
CA THR A 832 -1.08 5.14 -16.52
C THR A 832 -2.44 4.42 -16.41
N ALA A 833 -3.49 5.14 -16.01
CA ALA A 833 -4.86 4.61 -15.90
C ALA A 833 -5.60 4.52 -17.25
N VAL A 834 -4.98 4.95 -18.37
CA VAL A 834 -5.56 4.81 -19.72
C VAL A 834 -5.75 3.35 -20.09
N THR A 835 -4.91 2.46 -19.57
CA THR A 835 -5.07 1.01 -19.69
C THR A 835 -6.44 0.52 -19.18
N LEU A 836 -7.01 1.16 -18.15
CA LEU A 836 -8.35 0.85 -17.64
C LEU A 836 -9.44 1.29 -18.60
N LEU A 837 -9.29 2.44 -19.26
CA LEU A 837 -10.22 2.92 -20.28
C LEU A 837 -10.21 2.01 -21.52
N LEU A 838 -9.02 1.56 -21.93
CA LEU A 838 -8.85 0.58 -23.00
C LEU A 838 -9.48 -0.77 -22.62
N ARG A 839 -9.29 -1.23 -21.38
CA ARG A 839 -9.94 -2.44 -20.87
C ARG A 839 -11.46 -2.30 -20.86
N LEU A 840 -11.97 -1.13 -20.45
CA LEU A 840 -13.40 -0.82 -20.44
C LEU A 840 -14.00 -0.83 -21.85
N SER A 841 -13.26 -0.37 -22.85
CA SER A 841 -13.69 -0.43 -24.26
C SER A 841 -13.89 -1.87 -24.76
N ARG A 842 -13.11 -2.83 -24.24
CA ARG A 842 -13.21 -4.26 -24.58
C ARG A 842 -14.38 -4.93 -23.87
N THR A 843 -14.63 -4.58 -22.61
CA THR A 843 -15.66 -5.22 -21.79
C THR A 843 -17.05 -4.65 -22.02
N LYS A 844 -17.16 -3.37 -22.41
CA LYS A 844 -18.44 -2.68 -22.66
C LYS A 844 -18.33 -1.79 -23.93
N PRO A 845 -18.35 -2.38 -25.14
CA PRO A 845 -18.09 -1.64 -26.38
C PRO A 845 -19.16 -0.59 -26.73
N SER A 846 -20.42 -0.82 -26.34
CA SER A 846 -21.54 0.10 -26.60
C SER A 846 -22.12 0.67 -25.31
N LEU A 847 -22.20 2.00 -25.21
CA LEU A 847 -22.80 2.71 -24.09
C LEU A 847 -24.26 3.11 -24.32
N GLY A 848 -24.98 2.48 -25.25
CA GLY A 848 -26.40 2.78 -25.54
C GLY A 848 -26.60 4.14 -26.23
N HIS A 849 -27.49 4.18 -27.24
CA HIS A 849 -27.67 5.31 -28.17
C HIS A 849 -26.37 5.71 -28.89
N SER A 850 -25.97 4.88 -29.87
CA SER A 850 -25.00 5.16 -30.94
C SER A 850 -23.52 5.41 -30.60
N GLU A 851 -23.12 5.66 -29.35
CA GLU A 851 -21.71 5.98 -29.03
C GLU A 851 -20.94 4.84 -28.33
N SER A 852 -19.75 4.54 -28.86
CA SER A 852 -18.80 3.60 -28.26
C SER A 852 -17.86 4.28 -27.26
N VAL A 853 -17.32 3.52 -26.31
CA VAL A 853 -16.28 4.02 -25.38
C VAL A 853 -15.06 4.52 -26.16
N GLU A 854 -14.69 3.83 -27.24
CA GLU A 854 -13.61 4.22 -28.16
C GLU A 854 -13.89 5.57 -28.84
N THR A 855 -15.15 5.84 -29.19
CA THR A 855 -15.60 7.15 -29.72
C THR A 855 -15.37 8.27 -28.71
N ILE A 856 -15.66 8.04 -27.43
CA ILE A 856 -15.47 9.05 -26.38
C ILE A 856 -13.99 9.26 -26.08
N ILE A 857 -13.19 8.18 -26.01
CA ILE A 857 -11.74 8.27 -25.81
C ILE A 857 -11.10 9.03 -26.97
N SER A 858 -11.45 8.70 -28.22
CA SER A 858 -10.89 9.39 -29.39
C SER A 858 -11.27 10.87 -29.45
N GLU A 859 -12.49 11.25 -29.09
CA GLU A 859 -12.92 12.65 -28.96
C GLU A 859 -12.14 13.39 -27.87
N ARG A 860 -12.02 12.82 -26.66
CA ARG A 860 -11.35 13.50 -25.53
C ARG A 860 -9.84 13.52 -25.66
N LEU A 861 -9.25 12.52 -26.31
CA LEU A 861 -7.84 12.53 -26.70
C LEU A 861 -7.58 13.65 -27.71
N ALA A 862 -8.54 13.94 -28.59
CA ALA A 862 -8.40 15.06 -29.51
C ALA A 862 -8.54 16.42 -28.82
N ASP A 863 -9.47 16.57 -27.85
CA ASP A 863 -9.50 17.76 -26.99
C ASP A 863 -8.18 17.94 -26.22
N LEU A 864 -7.56 16.84 -25.76
CA LEU A 864 -6.27 16.88 -25.10
C LEU A 864 -5.18 17.42 -26.04
N PHE A 865 -5.17 16.96 -27.28
CA PHE A 865 -4.28 17.47 -28.32
C PHE A 865 -4.48 18.97 -28.58
N ASP A 866 -5.73 19.45 -28.59
CA ASP A 866 -6.01 20.88 -28.63
C ASP A 866 -5.42 21.61 -27.41
N THR A 867 -5.51 21.04 -26.21
CA THR A 867 -4.88 21.61 -24.99
C THR A 867 -3.36 21.56 -24.97
N TRP A 868 -2.73 20.51 -25.52
CA TRP A 868 -1.28 20.44 -25.70
C TRP A 868 -0.80 21.52 -26.68
N GLY A 869 -1.66 21.86 -27.64
CA GLY A 869 -1.50 23.09 -28.39
C GLY A 869 -1.60 24.32 -27.49
N GLU A 870 -2.65 24.44 -26.66
CA GLU A 870 -2.97 25.66 -25.89
C GLU A 870 -2.14 25.96 -24.64
N GLU A 871 -1.44 24.98 -24.06
CA GLU A 871 -0.52 25.12 -22.92
C GLU A 871 0.71 25.97 -23.32
N GLY A 872 0.51 27.28 -23.42
CA GLY A 872 1.52 28.26 -23.84
C GLY A 872 1.01 29.71 -23.90
N ARG A 873 -0.09 30.05 -23.20
CA ARG A 873 -0.68 31.41 -23.20
C ARG A 873 0.16 32.48 -22.48
N GLY A 874 1.42 32.20 -22.16
CA GLY A 874 2.36 33.12 -21.54
C GLY A 874 3.21 33.87 -22.58
N SER A 875 2.65 34.91 -23.19
CA SER A 875 3.34 36.07 -23.80
C SER A 875 4.52 35.91 -24.79
N ALA A 876 4.96 34.71 -25.20
CA ALA A 876 5.99 34.55 -26.23
C ALA A 876 5.62 33.40 -27.17
N ARG A 877 5.71 33.64 -28.49
CA ARG A 877 5.61 32.58 -29.50
C ARG A 877 6.77 31.60 -29.24
N HIS A 878 6.49 30.49 -28.58
CA HIS A 878 7.48 29.44 -28.35
C HIS A 878 7.67 28.67 -29.66
N HIS A 879 8.68 29.04 -30.44
CA HIS A 879 8.98 28.38 -31.71
C HIS A 879 9.68 27.02 -31.53
N SER A 880 10.00 26.57 -30.32
CA SER A 880 10.78 25.35 -30.12
C SER A 880 10.22 24.15 -30.89
N ASN A 881 11.07 23.51 -31.70
CA ASN A 881 10.75 22.29 -32.42
C ASN A 881 10.85 21.01 -31.57
N ASP A 882 11.21 21.11 -30.29
CA ASP A 882 11.49 19.94 -29.45
C ASP A 882 10.20 19.16 -29.13
N SER A 883 9.99 18.04 -29.81
CA SER A 883 8.87 17.12 -29.59
C SER A 883 9.12 16.13 -28.44
N ARG A 884 10.33 16.04 -27.88
CA ARG A 884 10.69 15.06 -26.83
C ARG A 884 9.77 15.11 -25.61
N PRO A 885 9.36 16.29 -25.09
CA PRO A 885 8.42 16.36 -23.96
C PRO A 885 7.04 15.77 -24.29
N LEU A 886 6.58 15.97 -25.52
CA LEU A 886 5.29 15.46 -26.00
C LEU A 886 5.36 13.96 -26.28
N HIS A 887 6.46 13.47 -26.86
CA HIS A 887 6.72 12.03 -26.98
C HIS A 887 6.78 11.34 -25.62
N LYS A 888 7.42 11.95 -24.62
CA LYS A 888 7.43 11.43 -23.26
C LYS A 888 6.00 11.33 -22.70
N ARG A 889 5.20 12.40 -22.82
CA ARG A 889 3.81 12.43 -22.33
C ARG A 889 2.92 11.44 -23.10
N PHE A 890 3.13 11.27 -24.40
CA PHE A 890 2.39 10.30 -25.23
C PHE A 890 2.80 8.85 -24.93
N CYS A 891 4.09 8.59 -24.68
CA CYS A 891 4.61 7.30 -24.22
C CYS A 891 4.04 6.90 -22.86
N GLU A 892 3.78 7.87 -21.97
CA GLU A 892 3.10 7.60 -20.69
C GLU A 892 1.63 7.19 -20.86
N ILE A 893 0.95 7.69 -21.91
CA ILE A 893 -0.45 7.38 -22.25
C ILE A 893 -0.54 6.03 -22.99
N PHE A 894 0.32 5.82 -24.00
CA PHE A 894 0.32 4.64 -24.86
C PHE A 894 1.71 3.96 -24.91
N PRO A 895 2.15 3.32 -23.81
CA PRO A 895 3.50 2.76 -23.72
C PRO A 895 3.75 1.63 -24.73
N LYS A 896 2.71 0.90 -25.15
CA LYS A 896 2.84 -0.20 -26.12
C LYS A 896 3.13 0.24 -27.55
N LEU A 897 2.93 1.52 -27.87
CA LEU A 897 3.28 2.07 -29.18
C LEU A 897 4.75 2.48 -29.27
N TYR A 898 5.54 2.17 -28.25
CA TYR A 898 6.96 2.48 -28.18
C TYR A 898 7.76 1.21 -27.90
N ASP A 899 8.94 1.08 -28.49
CA ASP A 899 9.88 0.02 -28.17
C ASP A 899 10.68 0.31 -26.89
N HIS A 900 11.57 -0.62 -26.52
CA HIS A 900 12.47 -0.49 -25.36
C HIS A 900 13.42 0.72 -25.45
N ASN A 901 13.65 1.26 -26.65
CA ASN A 901 14.45 2.46 -26.90
C ASN A 901 13.61 3.74 -27.00
N LYS A 902 12.30 3.67 -26.72
CA LYS A 902 11.33 4.77 -26.84
C LYS A 902 11.20 5.31 -28.27
N ILE A 903 11.42 4.46 -29.26
CA ILE A 903 11.12 4.72 -30.66
C ILE A 903 9.67 4.31 -30.91
N PHE A 904 8.92 5.18 -31.58
CA PHE A 904 7.53 4.91 -31.92
C PHE A 904 7.43 3.76 -32.93
N LEU A 905 6.64 2.73 -32.62
CA LEU A 905 6.40 1.57 -33.48
C LEU A 905 4.99 1.63 -34.07
N ILE A 906 4.90 1.49 -35.39
CA ILE A 906 3.63 1.35 -36.09
C ILE A 906 3.24 -0.14 -36.06
N ASP A 907 2.34 -0.51 -35.14
CA ASP A 907 1.61 -1.78 -35.21
C ASP A 907 0.15 -1.49 -35.59
N PRO A 908 -0.22 -1.66 -36.88
CA PRO A 908 -1.56 -1.38 -37.38
C PRO A 908 -2.65 -2.23 -36.71
N ASN A 909 -2.28 -3.38 -36.13
CA ASN A 909 -3.22 -4.30 -35.49
C ASN A 909 -3.44 -3.96 -34.00
N CYS A 910 -2.71 -2.99 -33.47
CA CYS A 910 -2.82 -2.56 -32.09
C CYS A 910 -4.05 -1.65 -31.90
N GLN A 911 -4.90 -1.98 -30.91
CA GLN A 911 -6.11 -1.21 -30.61
C GLN A 911 -5.77 0.23 -30.19
N GLU A 912 -4.66 0.40 -29.47
CA GLU A 912 -4.10 1.69 -29.07
C GLU A 912 -3.78 2.56 -30.30
N TYR A 913 -3.26 1.96 -31.37
CA TYR A 913 -3.00 2.65 -32.64
C TYR A 913 -4.30 3.01 -33.37
N THR A 914 -5.30 2.13 -33.35
CA THR A 914 -6.63 2.38 -33.95
C THR A 914 -7.34 3.56 -33.29
N ILE A 915 -7.34 3.63 -31.95
CA ILE A 915 -7.96 4.74 -31.20
C ILE A 915 -7.26 6.07 -31.48
N TYR A 916 -5.92 6.03 -31.56
CA TYR A 916 -5.13 7.18 -31.95
C TYR A 916 -5.46 7.67 -33.38
N GLN A 917 -5.49 6.76 -34.36
CA GLN A 917 -5.89 7.09 -35.74
C GLN A 917 -7.32 7.65 -35.81
N GLN A 918 -8.29 7.08 -35.08
CA GLN A 918 -9.66 7.61 -35.01
C GLN A 918 -9.71 9.02 -34.40
N SER A 919 -8.89 9.32 -33.40
CA SER A 919 -8.78 10.64 -32.79
C SER A 919 -8.24 11.68 -33.79
N LEU A 920 -7.18 11.34 -34.51
CA LEU A 920 -6.63 12.18 -35.59
C LEU A 920 -7.64 12.39 -36.72
N ASN A 921 -8.35 11.34 -37.12
CA ASN A 921 -9.40 11.39 -38.15
C ASN A 921 -10.53 12.36 -37.80
N ARG A 922 -10.83 12.56 -36.51
CA ARG A 922 -11.86 13.51 -36.07
C ARG A 922 -11.38 14.96 -36.12
N HIS A 923 -10.11 15.21 -35.81
CA HIS A 923 -9.54 16.55 -35.77
C HIS A 923 -8.48 16.75 -36.85
N LYS A 924 -8.93 16.59 -38.09
CA LYS A 924 -8.16 16.71 -39.33
C LYS A 924 -7.45 18.06 -39.50
N HIS A 925 -7.74 19.05 -38.66
CA HIS A 925 -7.21 20.42 -38.70
C HIS A 925 -6.14 20.70 -37.63
N LEU A 926 -5.82 19.74 -36.74
CA LEU A 926 -4.86 19.93 -35.62
C LEU A 926 -3.49 20.41 -36.08
N LEU A 927 -2.90 19.71 -37.05
CA LEU A 927 -1.58 20.08 -37.58
C LEU A 927 -1.57 21.51 -38.13
N ARG A 928 -2.60 21.87 -38.90
CA ARG A 928 -2.75 23.22 -39.47
C ARG A 928 -2.91 24.29 -38.40
N ASN A 929 -3.74 24.03 -37.39
CA ASN A 929 -3.95 24.95 -36.27
C ASN A 929 -2.67 25.12 -35.44
N ALA A 930 -1.91 24.05 -35.22
CA ALA A 930 -0.62 24.08 -34.53
C ALA A 930 0.39 24.94 -35.29
N LEU A 931 0.51 24.73 -36.61
CA LEU A 931 1.39 25.50 -37.48
C LEU A 931 0.97 26.99 -37.55
N TYR A 932 -0.32 27.27 -37.73
CA TYR A 932 -0.87 28.63 -37.75
C TYR A 932 -0.67 29.38 -36.43
N LYS A 933 -0.69 28.68 -35.29
CA LYS A 933 -0.45 29.28 -33.97
C LYS A 933 1.03 29.28 -33.56
N GLY A 934 1.96 28.83 -34.44
CA GLY A 934 3.39 28.80 -34.17
C GLY A 934 3.84 27.78 -33.12
N ARG A 935 3.09 26.67 -32.97
CA ARG A 935 3.30 25.63 -31.94
C ARG A 935 4.07 24.45 -32.52
N TYR A 936 5.33 24.68 -32.85
CA TYR A 936 6.08 23.75 -33.68
C TYR A 936 6.44 22.44 -32.99
N SER A 937 6.75 22.44 -31.70
CA SER A 937 6.94 21.20 -30.92
C SER A 937 5.77 20.21 -31.08
N PHE A 938 4.54 20.72 -31.05
CA PHE A 938 3.33 19.92 -31.24
C PHE A 938 3.14 19.49 -32.71
N ALA A 939 3.46 20.34 -33.67
CA ALA A 939 3.44 19.98 -35.09
C ALA A 939 4.50 18.90 -35.41
N THR A 940 5.72 19.04 -34.89
CA THR A 940 6.82 18.07 -34.96
C THR A 940 6.37 16.72 -34.41
N PHE A 941 5.77 16.70 -33.21
CA PHE A 941 5.22 15.49 -32.60
C PHE A 941 4.15 14.81 -33.49
N LEU A 942 3.20 15.57 -34.03
CA LEU A 942 2.17 15.00 -34.92
C LEU A 942 2.77 14.37 -36.18
N MET A 943 3.81 15.00 -36.73
CA MET A 943 4.55 14.47 -37.89
C MET A 943 5.47 13.30 -37.52
N ASP A 944 5.94 13.17 -36.27
CA ASP A 944 6.76 12.03 -35.83
C ASP A 944 5.93 10.74 -35.66
N VAL A 945 4.67 10.86 -35.24
CA VAL A 945 3.83 9.72 -34.81
C VAL A 945 2.96 9.14 -35.94
N ASP A 946 2.43 9.96 -36.84
CA ASP A 946 1.65 9.46 -37.99
C ASP A 946 1.77 10.39 -39.19
N CYS A 947 2.88 10.24 -39.92
CA CYS A 947 3.05 10.85 -41.23
C CYS A 947 1.87 10.45 -42.13
N GLU A 948 1.72 9.20 -42.57
CA GLU A 948 0.80 8.92 -43.68
C GLU A 948 -0.69 9.20 -43.40
N GLY A 949 -1.19 8.93 -42.20
CA GLY A 949 -2.60 9.12 -41.84
C GLY A 949 -3.00 10.59 -41.68
N VAL A 950 -2.18 11.41 -41.02
CA VAL A 950 -2.40 12.86 -40.87
C VAL A 950 -2.21 13.59 -42.22
N LEU A 951 -1.29 13.09 -43.05
CA LEU A 951 -0.90 13.71 -44.32
C LEU A 951 -1.90 13.44 -45.47
N GLN A 952 -2.52 12.25 -45.55
CA GLN A 952 -3.48 11.93 -46.62
C GLN A 952 -4.79 12.74 -46.52
N ILE A 953 -5.21 13.08 -45.31
CA ILE A 953 -6.52 13.68 -45.03
C ILE A 953 -6.57 15.19 -45.34
N GLN A 954 -5.41 15.86 -45.29
CA GLN A 954 -5.30 17.32 -45.39
C GLN A 954 -5.04 17.84 -46.82
N THR A 955 -5.01 16.97 -47.83
CA THR A 955 -4.83 17.36 -49.23
C THR A 955 -6.11 17.91 -49.89
N ARG A 956 -7.29 17.70 -49.27
CA ARG A 956 -8.60 18.10 -49.82
C ARG A 956 -9.14 19.45 -49.36
N SER A 957 -8.40 20.19 -48.56
CA SER A 957 -8.88 21.47 -48.03
C SER A 957 -7.95 22.60 -48.43
N VAL A 958 -8.57 23.65 -48.94
CA VAL A 958 -8.09 25.02 -49.18
C VAL A 958 -6.66 25.35 -48.73
N ASN A 959 -6.33 25.33 -47.43
CA ASN A 959 -5.06 25.89 -46.93
C ASN A 959 -4.06 24.81 -46.52
N SER A 960 -3.10 24.45 -47.37
CA SER A 960 -2.05 23.46 -47.06
C SER A 960 -1.37 23.65 -45.68
N PRO A 961 -0.79 22.60 -45.08
CA PRO A 961 -0.03 22.73 -43.83
C PRO A 961 1.10 23.76 -43.92
N LEU A 962 1.78 23.82 -45.07
CA LEU A 962 2.80 24.83 -45.35
C LEU A 962 2.23 26.26 -45.38
N ASN A 963 1.06 26.47 -45.99
CA ASN A 963 0.36 27.76 -45.96
C ASN A 963 -0.06 28.16 -44.53
N SER A 964 -0.49 27.19 -43.72
CA SER A 964 -0.85 27.43 -42.32
C SER A 964 0.38 27.83 -41.49
N PHE A 965 1.52 27.17 -41.71
CA PHE A 965 2.82 27.53 -41.10
C PHE A 965 3.22 28.96 -41.46
N ILE A 966 3.16 29.30 -42.75
CA ILE A 966 3.52 30.62 -43.25
C ILE A 966 2.75 31.73 -42.53
N SER A 967 1.43 31.59 -42.41
CA SER A 967 0.58 32.58 -41.73
C SER A 967 0.86 32.69 -40.23
N GLY A 968 1.40 31.66 -39.59
CA GLY A 968 1.74 31.63 -38.16
C GLY A 968 3.19 31.99 -37.81
N SER A 969 4.08 31.99 -38.81
CA SER A 969 5.52 32.16 -38.62
C SER A 969 5.91 33.56 -38.15
N CYS A 970 7.10 33.68 -37.56
CA CYS A 970 7.64 34.99 -37.18
C CYS A 970 8.44 35.63 -38.32
N ASN A 971 8.57 36.95 -38.26
CA ASN A 971 9.35 37.76 -39.19
C ASN A 971 10.78 38.08 -38.68
N THR A 972 11.15 37.59 -37.49
CA THR A 972 12.48 37.72 -36.89
C THR A 972 13.31 36.45 -37.09
N PRO A 973 14.66 36.52 -37.16
CA PRO A 973 15.52 35.34 -37.28
C PRO A 973 15.18 34.29 -36.22
N CYS A 974 14.85 33.08 -36.67
CA CYS A 974 14.40 32.00 -35.81
C CYS A 974 14.76 30.67 -36.46
N ASP A 975 15.74 29.97 -35.89
CA ASP A 975 16.24 28.69 -36.39
C ASP A 975 15.12 27.64 -36.40
N ASP A 976 14.27 27.62 -35.37
CA ASP A 976 13.15 26.68 -35.33
C ASP A 976 12.14 26.88 -36.49
N CYS A 977 11.90 28.13 -36.91
CA CYS A 977 11.05 28.39 -38.09
C CYS A 977 11.69 27.84 -39.37
N VAL A 978 13.02 27.92 -39.49
CA VAL A 978 13.76 27.41 -40.65
C VAL A 978 13.70 25.89 -40.66
N ASP A 979 13.99 25.25 -39.54
CA ASP A 979 13.92 23.80 -39.37
C ASP A 979 12.51 23.25 -39.66
N MET A 980 11.46 23.95 -39.19
CA MET A 980 10.07 23.56 -39.47
C MET A 980 9.73 23.74 -40.96
N ALA A 981 10.17 24.84 -41.59
CA ALA A 981 10.02 25.05 -43.03
C ALA A 981 10.73 23.95 -43.82
N GLN A 982 11.95 23.56 -43.45
CA GLN A 982 12.71 22.51 -44.10
C GLN A 982 12.06 21.14 -43.94
N ARG A 983 11.55 20.85 -42.75
CA ARG A 983 10.80 19.62 -42.48
C ARG A 983 9.53 19.54 -43.31
N LEU A 984 8.70 20.57 -43.33
CA LEU A 984 7.47 20.59 -44.14
C LEU A 984 7.77 20.53 -45.64
N SER A 985 8.88 21.13 -46.09
CA SER A 985 9.24 21.16 -47.51
C SER A 985 9.89 19.86 -48.00
N THR A 986 10.37 18.99 -47.11
CA THR A 986 10.96 17.69 -47.47
C THR A 986 9.98 16.52 -47.41
N VAL A 987 8.92 16.63 -46.61
CA VAL A 987 7.88 15.60 -46.48
C VAL A 987 7.16 15.35 -47.81
N HIS A 988 7.01 14.08 -48.21
CA HIS A 988 6.45 13.63 -49.50
C HIS A 988 7.07 14.28 -50.75
N GLY A 989 8.38 14.59 -50.71
CA GLY A 989 9.10 15.12 -51.88
C GLY A 989 8.66 16.52 -52.31
N GLY A 990 8.33 17.40 -51.36
CA GLY A 990 8.04 18.81 -51.65
C GLY A 990 6.62 19.11 -52.13
N ARG A 991 5.72 18.12 -52.13
CA ARG A 991 4.35 18.26 -52.66
C ARG A 991 3.56 19.45 -52.10
N TRP A 992 3.81 19.87 -50.85
CA TRP A 992 3.10 21.00 -50.24
C TRP A 992 3.55 22.38 -50.72
N ALA A 993 4.76 22.49 -51.27
CA ALA A 993 5.27 23.74 -51.84
C ALA A 993 4.46 24.21 -53.06
N ASN A 994 3.61 23.34 -53.62
CA ASN A 994 2.86 23.60 -54.86
C ASN A 994 1.32 23.58 -54.65
N VAL A 995 0.82 23.42 -53.42
CA VAL A 995 -0.62 23.37 -53.14
C VAL A 995 -1.23 24.77 -53.10
N LEU A 996 -2.24 25.00 -53.94
CA LEU A 996 -2.92 26.29 -54.07
C LEU A 996 -3.96 26.49 -52.97
N ASN A 997 -4.14 27.75 -52.53
CA ASN A 997 -5.24 28.15 -51.64
C ASN A 997 -6.50 28.60 -52.40
N ASP A 998 -7.52 29.06 -51.67
CA ASP A 998 -8.83 29.52 -52.20
C ASP A 998 -8.74 30.70 -53.16
N LYS A 999 -7.59 31.37 -53.22
CA LYS A 999 -7.33 32.49 -54.13
C LYS A 999 -6.39 32.07 -55.26
N GLY A 1000 -6.19 30.77 -55.48
CA GLY A 1000 -5.24 30.25 -56.47
C GLY A 1000 -3.77 30.49 -56.13
N ARG A 1001 -3.44 30.94 -54.90
CA ARG A 1001 -2.08 31.32 -54.50
C ARG A 1001 -1.25 30.11 -54.10
N THR A 1002 0.00 30.05 -54.55
CA THR A 1002 1.02 29.12 -54.04
C THR A 1002 1.51 29.54 -52.65
N PRO A 1003 2.16 28.64 -51.89
CA PRO A 1003 2.85 28.98 -50.65
C PRO A 1003 3.85 30.12 -50.79
N ALA A 1004 4.55 30.23 -51.91
CA ALA A 1004 5.45 31.34 -52.18
C ALA A 1004 4.73 32.72 -52.11
N HIS A 1005 3.52 32.84 -52.68
CA HIS A 1005 2.73 34.09 -52.57
C HIS A 1005 2.46 34.43 -51.11
N SER A 1006 2.05 33.43 -50.33
CA SER A 1006 1.67 33.62 -48.94
C SER A 1006 2.88 33.96 -48.08
N ALA A 1007 4.04 33.34 -48.34
CA ALA A 1007 5.30 33.56 -47.61
C ALA A 1007 5.80 35.00 -47.74
N ILE A 1008 5.70 35.55 -48.93
CA ILE A 1008 6.10 36.92 -49.24
C ILE A 1008 5.10 37.92 -48.64
N GLU A 1009 3.79 37.67 -48.78
CA GLU A 1009 2.73 38.54 -48.23
C GLU A 1009 2.84 38.66 -46.70
N HIS A 1010 3.17 37.57 -46.01
CA HIS A 1010 3.33 37.54 -44.55
C HIS A 1010 4.73 37.96 -44.06
N ASN A 1011 5.68 38.21 -44.99
CA ASN A 1011 7.06 38.61 -44.71
C ASN A 1011 7.74 37.70 -43.68
N ILE A 1012 7.79 36.40 -43.99
CA ILE A 1012 8.43 35.38 -43.14
C ILE A 1012 9.96 35.56 -43.10
N THR A 1013 10.66 34.81 -42.23
CA THR A 1013 12.12 34.94 -42.11
C THR A 1013 12.84 34.68 -43.44
N PRO A 1014 13.91 35.43 -43.76
CA PRO A 1014 14.67 35.25 -45.00
C PRO A 1014 15.11 33.80 -45.26
N ALA A 1015 15.62 33.12 -44.23
CA ALA A 1015 16.06 31.73 -44.33
C ALA A 1015 14.89 30.74 -44.56
N ALA A 1016 13.73 30.95 -43.93
CA ALA A 1016 12.55 30.12 -44.18
C ALA A 1016 11.95 30.38 -45.57
N LEU A 1017 11.98 31.64 -46.04
CA LEU A 1017 11.55 32.01 -47.39
C LEU A 1017 12.41 31.33 -48.46
N GLN A 1018 13.74 31.29 -48.27
CA GLN A 1018 14.66 30.58 -49.16
C GLN A 1018 14.27 29.11 -49.30
N VAL A 1019 14.05 28.42 -48.17
CA VAL A 1019 13.66 27.00 -48.15
C VAL A 1019 12.35 26.74 -48.90
N VAL A 1020 11.35 27.61 -48.73
CA VAL A 1020 10.06 27.49 -49.43
C VAL A 1020 10.21 27.68 -50.95
N LEU A 1021 11.04 28.64 -51.37
CA LEU A 1021 11.29 28.93 -52.78
C LEU A 1021 12.13 27.84 -53.45
N ASP A 1022 13.14 27.31 -52.76
CA ASP A 1022 13.99 26.21 -53.26
C ASP A 1022 13.17 24.94 -53.59
N CYS A 1023 12.04 24.76 -52.92
CA CYS A 1023 11.14 23.61 -53.12
C CYS A 1023 9.95 23.92 -54.05
N ALA A 1024 9.78 25.16 -54.52
CA ALA A 1024 8.67 25.55 -55.39
C ALA A 1024 8.93 25.14 -56.85
N GLU A 1025 7.99 24.41 -57.47
CA GLU A 1025 8.11 24.02 -58.89
C GLU A 1025 7.91 25.21 -59.85
N GLU A 1026 7.06 26.18 -59.47
CA GLU A 1026 6.70 27.32 -60.33
C GLU A 1026 6.60 28.65 -59.54
N VAL A 1027 7.70 29.42 -59.53
CA VAL A 1027 7.81 30.71 -58.81
C VAL A 1027 7.00 31.83 -59.47
N ASN A 1028 6.63 31.70 -60.75
CA ASN A 1028 5.92 32.74 -61.50
C ASN A 1028 4.40 32.52 -61.63
N ARG A 1029 3.87 31.49 -60.98
CA ARG A 1029 2.44 31.16 -61.07
C ARG A 1029 1.60 32.35 -60.66
N LYS A 1030 0.51 32.61 -61.37
CA LYS A 1030 -0.44 33.68 -61.03
C LYS A 1030 -1.59 33.15 -60.18
N ASP A 1031 -2.06 33.98 -59.26
CA ASP A 1031 -3.24 33.72 -58.45
C ASP A 1031 -4.55 34.07 -59.20
N ASP A 1032 -5.69 33.91 -58.53
CA ASP A 1032 -7.01 34.16 -59.11
C ASP A 1032 -7.28 35.66 -59.39
N GLU A 1033 -6.44 36.57 -58.88
CA GLU A 1033 -6.42 38.01 -59.21
C GLU A 1033 -5.37 38.31 -60.31
N GLY A 1034 -4.77 37.27 -60.90
CA GLY A 1034 -3.70 37.35 -61.89
C GLY A 1034 -2.36 37.80 -61.33
N LYS A 1035 -2.19 37.92 -60.01
CA LYS A 1035 -0.97 38.41 -59.37
C LYS A 1035 0.02 37.26 -59.19
N SER A 1036 1.29 37.49 -59.56
CA SER A 1036 2.40 36.57 -59.25
C SER A 1036 2.95 36.80 -57.83
N PRO A 1037 3.80 35.92 -57.26
CA PRO A 1037 4.37 36.12 -55.92
C PRO A 1037 5.13 37.44 -55.78
N LEU A 1038 5.76 37.91 -56.86
CA LEU A 1038 6.43 39.21 -56.95
C LEU A 1038 5.49 40.37 -56.60
N HIS A 1039 4.19 40.25 -56.87
CA HIS A 1039 3.22 41.31 -56.59
C HIS A 1039 2.91 41.48 -55.09
N TYR A 1040 3.30 40.52 -54.25
CA TYR A 1040 3.06 40.54 -52.81
C TYR A 1040 4.25 41.03 -51.99
N VAL A 1041 5.37 41.38 -52.64
CA VAL A 1041 6.60 41.80 -51.96
C VAL A 1041 6.39 43.06 -51.12
N THR A 1042 6.74 42.96 -49.84
CA THR A 1042 6.63 44.05 -48.86
C THR A 1042 7.97 44.50 -48.27
N SER A 1043 9.06 43.76 -48.48
CA SER A 1043 10.39 44.05 -47.93
C SER A 1043 11.51 43.79 -48.94
N LYS A 1044 12.59 44.59 -48.88
CA LYS A 1044 13.76 44.44 -49.75
C LYS A 1044 14.38 43.04 -49.64
N GLN A 1045 14.48 42.51 -48.43
CA GLN A 1045 15.06 41.17 -48.20
C GLN A 1045 14.25 40.06 -48.90
N SER A 1046 12.91 40.15 -48.90
CA SER A 1046 12.08 39.19 -49.63
C SER A 1046 12.26 39.32 -51.14
N LEU A 1047 12.45 40.55 -51.65
CA LEU A 1047 12.74 40.80 -53.05
C LEU A 1047 14.10 40.22 -53.45
N ASP A 1048 15.15 40.48 -52.67
CA ASP A 1048 16.51 40.00 -52.94
C ASP A 1048 16.56 38.47 -53.02
N ILE A 1049 15.85 37.77 -52.13
CA ILE A 1049 15.73 36.31 -52.16
C ILE A 1049 14.93 35.86 -53.37
N LEU A 1050 13.79 36.49 -53.66
CA LEU A 1050 12.97 36.12 -54.81
C LEU A 1050 13.75 36.27 -56.12
N LEU A 1051 14.55 37.34 -56.27
CA LEU A 1051 15.42 37.59 -57.44
C LEU A 1051 16.54 36.56 -57.62
N GLN A 1052 16.90 35.78 -56.59
CA GLN A 1052 17.82 34.65 -56.74
C GLN A 1052 17.17 33.47 -57.48
N HIS A 1053 15.84 33.48 -57.60
CA HIS A 1053 15.06 32.54 -58.38
C HIS A 1053 14.64 33.16 -59.72
N ASN A 1054 14.29 32.32 -60.72
CA ASN A 1054 13.97 32.78 -62.08
C ASN A 1054 12.59 33.47 -62.16
N VAL A 1055 12.51 34.74 -61.76
CA VAL A 1055 11.27 35.50 -61.63
C VAL A 1055 10.97 36.37 -62.84
N ASP A 1056 9.73 36.35 -63.30
CA ASP A 1056 9.24 37.26 -64.33
C ASP A 1056 8.87 38.62 -63.74
N LEU A 1057 9.81 39.57 -63.88
CA LEU A 1057 9.65 40.96 -63.45
C LEU A 1057 8.51 41.71 -64.17
N PHE A 1058 8.17 41.27 -65.39
CA PHE A 1058 7.15 41.91 -66.23
C PHE A 1058 5.79 41.23 -66.12
N SER A 1059 5.65 40.28 -65.20
CA SER A 1059 4.38 39.63 -64.92
C SER A 1059 3.31 40.67 -64.56
N ARG A 1060 2.10 40.47 -65.07
CA ARG A 1060 0.98 41.43 -64.98
C ARG A 1060 -0.20 40.86 -64.22
N ASN A 1061 -0.79 41.67 -63.34
CA ASN A 1061 -2.05 41.37 -62.64
C ASN A 1061 -3.28 41.46 -63.58
N GLN A 1062 -4.48 41.17 -63.08
CA GLN A 1062 -5.73 41.30 -63.86
C GLN A 1062 -6.04 42.73 -64.34
N GLU A 1063 -5.48 43.74 -63.67
CA GLU A 1063 -5.58 45.15 -64.10
C GLU A 1063 -4.55 45.48 -65.19
N GLY A 1064 -3.75 44.51 -65.61
CA GLY A 1064 -2.70 44.63 -66.62
C GLY A 1064 -1.40 45.25 -66.10
N GLN A 1065 -1.29 45.54 -64.80
CA GLN A 1065 -0.16 46.25 -64.20
C GLN A 1065 0.98 45.31 -63.85
N THR A 1066 2.23 45.76 -64.04
CA THR A 1066 3.42 45.15 -63.43
C THR A 1066 3.49 45.50 -61.94
N ILE A 1067 4.34 44.80 -61.17
CA ILE A 1067 4.57 45.14 -59.76
C ILE A 1067 5.03 46.59 -59.59
N PHE A 1068 5.90 47.06 -60.48
CA PHE A 1068 6.44 48.41 -60.42
C PHE A 1068 5.34 49.45 -60.61
N ALA A 1069 4.46 49.26 -61.60
CA ALA A 1069 3.28 50.11 -61.80
C ALA A 1069 2.29 50.05 -60.62
N ALA A 1070 2.07 48.86 -60.05
CA ALA A 1070 1.17 48.67 -58.92
C ALA A 1070 1.66 49.36 -57.62
N LEU A 1071 2.98 49.34 -57.35
CA LEU A 1071 3.59 50.07 -56.22
C LEU A 1071 3.46 51.58 -56.38
N CYS A 1072 3.63 52.09 -57.61
CA CYS A 1072 3.44 53.51 -57.91
C CYS A 1072 1.99 53.97 -57.69
N GLY A 1073 0.99 53.10 -57.92
CA GLY A 1073 -0.45 53.42 -57.84
C GLY A 1073 -1.10 53.31 -56.45
N GLY A 1074 -0.35 53.17 -55.36
CA GLY A 1074 -0.83 53.37 -53.98
C GLY A 1074 -1.92 52.42 -53.43
N ARG A 1075 -2.29 51.34 -54.12
CA ARG A 1075 -3.46 50.50 -53.78
C ARG A 1075 -3.30 49.54 -52.60
N ASN A 1076 -2.12 49.42 -51.98
CA ASN A 1076 -1.90 48.46 -50.89
C ASN A 1076 -2.33 49.05 -49.53
N ARG A 1077 -3.52 48.66 -49.05
CA ARG A 1077 -4.20 49.25 -47.87
C ARG A 1077 -3.46 49.11 -46.53
N ASN A 1078 -2.38 48.33 -46.44
CA ASN A 1078 -1.81 47.85 -45.17
C ASN A 1078 -0.35 48.23 -44.87
N SER A 1079 0.33 49.07 -45.65
CA SER A 1079 1.72 49.44 -45.33
C SER A 1079 1.98 50.93 -45.42
N SER A 1080 2.65 51.44 -44.40
CA SER A 1080 3.00 52.84 -44.23
C SER A 1080 3.84 53.36 -45.40
N ARG A 1081 3.46 54.53 -45.93
CA ARG A 1081 3.96 55.21 -47.15
C ARG A 1081 5.49 55.37 -47.31
N TRP A 1082 6.28 55.07 -46.30
CA TRP A 1082 7.72 55.38 -46.21
C TRP A 1082 8.67 54.19 -46.49
N TYR A 1083 8.15 52.99 -46.78
CA TYR A 1083 8.96 51.78 -46.98
C TYR A 1083 9.16 51.34 -48.44
N TRP A 1084 8.57 52.01 -49.45
CA TRP A 1084 8.56 51.51 -50.83
C TRP A 1084 9.77 51.95 -51.69
N THR A 1085 10.47 53.03 -51.35
CA THR A 1085 11.61 53.53 -52.14
C THR A 1085 12.73 52.50 -52.32
N PRO A 1086 13.16 51.75 -51.27
CA PRO A 1086 14.17 50.69 -51.44
C PRO A 1086 13.71 49.55 -52.36
N LEU A 1087 12.41 49.25 -52.40
CA LEU A 1087 11.84 48.21 -53.28
C LEU A 1087 11.83 48.66 -54.73
N LEU A 1088 11.37 49.88 -55.00
CA LEU A 1088 11.41 50.47 -56.34
C LEU A 1088 12.84 50.55 -56.88
N GLN A 1089 13.81 50.93 -56.04
CA GLN A 1089 15.22 50.95 -56.41
C GLN A 1089 15.74 49.56 -56.78
N THR A 1090 15.49 48.55 -55.94
CA THR A 1090 15.97 47.18 -56.17
C THR A 1090 15.35 46.56 -57.44
N LEU A 1091 14.07 46.84 -57.73
CA LEU A 1091 13.42 46.40 -58.98
C LEU A 1091 14.05 47.02 -60.23
N LEU A 1092 14.43 48.30 -60.18
CA LEU A 1092 15.11 48.96 -61.30
C LEU A 1092 16.56 48.51 -61.46
N GLU A 1093 17.24 48.21 -60.35
CA GLU A 1093 18.56 47.58 -60.37
C GLU A 1093 18.50 46.20 -61.04
N ALA A 1094 17.37 45.48 -60.93
CA ALA A 1094 17.14 44.22 -61.64
C ALA A 1094 16.81 44.42 -63.13
N ASP A 1095 15.87 45.31 -63.47
CA ASP A 1095 15.61 45.72 -64.86
C ASP A 1095 14.99 47.13 -64.95
N MET A 1096 15.74 48.08 -65.52
CA MET A 1096 15.33 49.47 -65.65
C MET A 1096 14.07 49.66 -66.49
N ARG A 1097 13.77 48.73 -67.42
CA ARG A 1097 12.63 48.85 -68.35
C ARG A 1097 11.27 48.87 -67.63
N LEU A 1098 11.22 48.41 -66.39
CA LEU A 1098 10.02 48.47 -65.55
C LEU A 1098 9.52 49.91 -65.35
N ALA A 1099 10.40 50.91 -65.35
CA ALA A 1099 10.04 52.31 -65.13
C ALA A 1099 9.12 52.91 -66.21
N TRP A 1100 9.15 52.35 -67.43
CA TRP A 1100 8.38 52.86 -68.57
C TRP A 1100 7.54 51.78 -69.27
N THR A 1101 7.43 50.59 -68.68
CA THR A 1101 6.57 49.52 -69.21
C THR A 1101 5.10 49.84 -68.94
N ALA A 1102 4.34 50.12 -70.00
CA ALA A 1102 2.90 50.36 -69.93
C ALA A 1102 2.13 49.11 -69.48
N ASP A 1103 1.07 49.31 -68.67
CA ASP A 1103 0.13 48.27 -68.29
C ASP A 1103 -0.70 47.77 -69.49
N GLN A 1104 -1.46 46.70 -69.29
CA GLN A 1104 -2.30 46.07 -70.33
C GLN A 1104 -3.75 46.52 -70.25
N SER A 1105 -4.04 47.58 -69.50
CA SER A 1105 -5.37 48.17 -69.45
C SER A 1105 -5.74 48.77 -70.81
N ILE A 1106 -7.02 49.07 -71.01
CA ILE A 1106 -7.52 49.76 -72.22
C ILE A 1106 -6.74 51.07 -72.46
N GLN A 1107 -6.27 51.72 -71.39
CA GLN A 1107 -5.56 52.99 -71.44
C GLN A 1107 -4.03 52.84 -71.50
N ARG A 1108 -3.48 51.63 -71.39
CA ARG A 1108 -2.03 51.33 -71.41
C ARG A 1108 -1.20 52.26 -70.51
N LEU A 1109 -1.63 52.46 -69.26
CA LEU A 1109 -1.04 53.44 -68.35
C LEU A 1109 0.39 53.03 -67.95
N THR A 1110 1.35 53.97 -68.01
CA THR A 1110 2.72 53.76 -67.50
C THR A 1110 2.78 53.88 -65.97
N PRO A 1111 3.86 53.43 -65.30
CA PRO A 1111 4.01 53.61 -63.85
C PRO A 1111 3.88 55.07 -63.38
N LEU A 1112 4.33 56.02 -64.21
CA LEU A 1112 4.18 57.45 -63.94
C LEU A 1112 2.71 57.90 -63.95
N HIS A 1113 1.87 57.37 -64.86
CA HIS A 1113 0.42 57.63 -64.83
C HIS A 1113 -0.22 57.12 -63.52
N HIS A 1114 0.16 55.92 -63.07
CA HIS A 1114 -0.34 55.37 -61.80
C HIS A 1114 0.10 56.19 -60.60
N ALA A 1115 1.34 56.70 -60.61
CA ALA A 1115 1.86 57.59 -59.58
C ALA A 1115 1.10 58.95 -59.50
N MET A 1116 0.67 59.49 -60.65
CA MET A 1116 -0.08 60.75 -60.71
C MET A 1116 -1.54 60.62 -60.31
N LYS A 1117 -2.22 59.52 -60.69
CA LYS A 1117 -3.66 59.29 -60.44
C LYS A 1117 -4.06 59.37 -58.96
N TRP A 1118 -3.12 59.17 -58.03
CA TRP A 1118 -3.34 59.21 -56.58
C TRP A 1118 -3.04 60.54 -55.89
N GLU A 1119 -2.58 61.55 -56.64
CA GLU A 1119 -2.19 62.86 -56.07
C GLU A 1119 -3.38 63.61 -55.41
N GLY A 1120 -4.61 63.34 -55.86
CA GLY A 1120 -5.81 64.08 -55.46
C GLY A 1120 -6.35 63.86 -54.04
N SER A 1121 -5.82 62.92 -53.23
CA SER A 1121 -6.53 62.52 -51.99
C SER A 1121 -5.78 62.59 -50.65
N ARG A 1122 -4.53 63.12 -50.59
CA ARG A 1122 -3.83 63.68 -49.39
C ARG A 1122 -2.32 63.62 -49.61
N GLY A 1123 -1.73 64.75 -50.04
CA GLY A 1123 -0.35 65.19 -49.79
C GLY A 1123 0.81 64.22 -50.05
N SER A 1124 1.60 64.54 -51.09
CA SER A 1124 3.01 64.16 -51.30
C SER A 1124 3.33 62.67 -51.48
N ASP A 1125 3.23 62.14 -52.70
CA ASP A 1125 3.68 60.77 -53.00
C ASP A 1125 5.17 60.71 -53.44
N PRO A 1126 6.07 59.99 -52.72
CA PRO A 1126 7.49 59.82 -53.07
C PRO A 1126 7.76 59.17 -54.43
N ALA A 1127 6.80 58.44 -55.02
CA ALA A 1127 7.01 57.67 -56.25
C ALA A 1127 7.20 58.55 -57.51
N VAL A 1128 6.41 59.63 -57.68
CA VAL A 1128 6.56 60.57 -58.81
C VAL A 1128 7.93 61.22 -58.77
N LYS A 1129 8.33 61.71 -57.58
CA LYS A 1129 9.66 62.28 -57.36
C LYS A 1129 10.77 61.28 -57.67
N PHE A 1130 10.63 60.02 -57.25
CA PHE A 1130 11.60 58.97 -57.48
C PHE A 1130 11.83 58.69 -58.98
N LEU A 1131 10.75 58.58 -59.77
CA LEU A 1131 10.80 58.34 -61.22
C LEU A 1131 11.44 59.51 -61.98
N LEU A 1132 11.05 60.74 -61.65
CA LEU A 1132 11.58 61.94 -62.30
C LEU A 1132 13.05 62.22 -61.96
N GLN A 1133 13.54 61.68 -60.84
CA GLN A 1133 14.95 61.78 -60.46
C GLN A 1133 15.83 60.64 -61.03
N ARG A 1134 15.29 59.74 -61.87
CA ARG A 1134 16.10 58.72 -62.55
C ARG A 1134 16.89 59.33 -63.71
N PRO A 1135 18.10 58.82 -64.02
CA PRO A 1135 18.86 59.28 -65.18
C PRO A 1135 18.09 59.03 -66.50
N GLU A 1136 17.29 57.97 -66.58
CA GLU A 1136 16.49 57.58 -67.73
C GLU A 1136 15.12 58.30 -67.83
N VAL A 1137 14.94 59.43 -67.12
CA VAL A 1137 13.67 60.18 -67.07
C VAL A 1137 13.11 60.52 -68.46
N GLU A 1138 13.98 60.78 -69.44
CA GLU A 1138 13.57 61.07 -70.82
C GLU A 1138 12.79 59.89 -71.45
N GLN A 1139 13.22 58.65 -71.21
CA GLN A 1139 12.56 57.43 -71.70
C GLN A 1139 11.23 57.18 -70.98
N ILE A 1140 11.16 57.50 -69.68
CA ILE A 1140 9.92 57.42 -68.88
C ILE A 1140 8.87 58.38 -69.43
N LEU A 1141 9.27 59.61 -69.75
CA LEU A 1141 8.39 60.65 -70.28
C LEU A 1141 7.97 60.37 -71.73
N GLN A 1142 8.87 59.87 -72.58
CA GLN A 1142 8.52 59.45 -73.94
C GLN A 1142 7.49 58.30 -73.94
N ALA A 1143 7.67 57.30 -73.07
CA ALA A 1143 6.69 56.24 -72.90
C ALA A 1143 5.36 56.75 -72.33
N PHE A 1144 5.37 57.79 -71.49
CA PHE A 1144 4.15 58.44 -71.01
C PHE A 1144 3.40 59.12 -72.16
N LEU A 1145 4.08 59.85 -73.03
CA LEU A 1145 3.44 60.48 -74.20
C LEU A 1145 2.88 59.45 -75.18
N ALA A 1146 3.57 58.31 -75.34
CA ALA A 1146 3.18 57.25 -76.28
C ALA A 1146 1.85 56.56 -75.92
N THR A 1147 1.31 56.73 -74.70
CA THR A 1147 -0.01 56.19 -74.32
C THR A 1147 -1.17 57.03 -74.85
N GLY A 1148 -0.93 58.31 -75.16
CA GLY A 1148 -1.96 59.26 -75.58
C GLY A 1148 -2.96 59.66 -74.48
N VAL A 1149 -2.65 59.40 -73.22
CA VAL A 1149 -3.51 59.74 -72.07
C VAL A 1149 -3.20 61.15 -71.56
N GLU A 1150 -4.23 61.95 -71.28
CA GLU A 1150 -4.08 63.31 -70.74
C GLU A 1150 -3.48 63.31 -69.32
N GLY A 1151 -2.66 64.32 -69.00
CA GLY A 1151 -1.98 64.45 -67.70
C GLY A 1151 -0.50 64.91 -67.78
N SER A 1152 0.03 65.21 -68.97
CA SER A 1152 1.42 65.69 -69.13
C SER A 1152 1.67 67.06 -68.48
N GLU A 1153 0.66 67.94 -68.46
CA GLU A 1153 0.74 69.24 -67.79
C GLU A 1153 0.85 69.07 -66.27
N GLU A 1154 0.04 68.18 -65.69
CA GLU A 1154 0.00 67.89 -64.24
C GLU A 1154 1.36 67.33 -63.74
N VAL A 1155 1.98 66.43 -64.52
CA VAL A 1155 3.32 65.89 -64.24
C VAL A 1155 4.39 67.00 -64.27
N ARG A 1156 4.29 67.93 -65.23
CA ARG A 1156 5.22 69.06 -65.36
C ARG A 1156 5.04 70.04 -64.20
N GLU A 1157 3.81 70.36 -63.83
CA GLU A 1157 3.49 71.19 -62.65
C GLU A 1157 4.08 70.58 -61.37
N PHE A 1158 3.99 69.26 -61.21
CA PHE A 1158 4.61 68.56 -60.08
C PHE A 1158 6.14 68.73 -60.06
N ALA A 1159 6.81 68.58 -61.21
CA ALA A 1159 8.26 68.73 -61.32
C ALA A 1159 8.73 70.16 -60.99
N VAL A 1160 7.98 71.18 -61.43
CA VAL A 1160 8.21 72.60 -61.08
C VAL A 1160 8.01 72.81 -59.58
N LYS A 1161 6.89 72.35 -59.03
CA LYS A 1161 6.55 72.52 -57.60
C LYS A 1161 7.57 71.86 -56.66
N ARG A 1162 8.27 70.81 -57.10
CA ARG A 1162 9.27 70.06 -56.33
C ARG A 1162 10.72 70.40 -56.68
N ASN A 1163 10.94 71.36 -57.58
CA ASN A 1163 12.26 71.80 -58.05
C ASN A 1163 13.15 70.65 -58.56
N LEU A 1164 12.64 69.85 -59.50
CA LEU A 1164 13.36 68.70 -60.09
C LEU A 1164 14.05 69.12 -61.40
N GLU A 1165 15.15 69.89 -61.31
CA GLU A 1165 15.85 70.51 -62.45
C GLU A 1165 16.21 69.52 -63.58
N HIS A 1166 16.83 68.39 -63.24
CA HIS A 1166 17.17 67.35 -64.22
C HIS A 1166 15.95 66.79 -64.99
N ALA A 1167 14.79 66.68 -64.34
CA ALA A 1167 13.57 66.22 -64.98
C ALA A 1167 12.97 67.30 -65.90
N LEU A 1168 13.02 68.57 -65.48
CA LEU A 1168 12.54 69.71 -66.26
C LEU A 1168 13.37 69.89 -67.55
N GLU A 1169 14.69 69.75 -67.47
CA GLU A 1169 15.57 69.76 -68.65
C GLU A 1169 15.26 68.62 -69.63
N ALA A 1170 14.93 67.43 -69.13
CA ALA A 1170 14.50 66.32 -69.97
C ALA A 1170 13.11 66.57 -70.59
N MET A 1171 12.17 67.14 -69.83
CA MET A 1171 10.83 67.53 -70.32
C MET A 1171 10.91 68.58 -71.43
N ASP A 1172 11.79 69.58 -71.30
CA ASP A 1172 11.99 70.62 -72.30
C ASP A 1172 12.57 70.08 -73.60
N ARG A 1173 13.51 69.13 -73.52
CA ARG A 1173 14.12 68.50 -74.71
C ARG A 1173 13.11 67.72 -75.56
N ILE A 1174 12.12 67.09 -74.95
CA ILE A 1174 11.11 66.26 -75.66
C ILE A 1174 9.75 66.97 -75.80
N GLY A 1175 9.62 68.22 -75.36
CA GLY A 1175 8.38 69.00 -75.42
C GLY A 1175 7.25 68.48 -74.52
N PHE A 1176 7.58 67.86 -73.38
CA PHE A 1176 6.61 67.22 -72.49
C PHE A 1176 5.84 68.25 -71.64
N GLY A 1177 4.50 68.21 -71.69
CA GLY A 1177 3.61 69.04 -70.84
C GLY A 1177 3.69 70.54 -71.10
N LEU A 1178 4.25 70.96 -72.24
CA LEU A 1178 4.16 72.35 -72.68
C LEU A 1178 2.72 72.63 -73.09
N PRO A 1179 2.15 73.79 -72.70
CA PRO A 1179 0.87 74.21 -73.25
C PRO A 1179 0.99 74.22 -74.77
N ALA A 1180 -0.05 73.73 -75.46
CA ALA A 1180 -0.10 73.75 -76.91
C ALA A 1180 0.37 75.12 -77.41
N ARG A 1181 1.41 75.13 -78.25
CA ARG A 1181 1.78 76.37 -78.94
C ARG A 1181 0.57 76.77 -79.76
N ASP A 1182 -0.07 77.83 -79.31
CA ASP A 1182 -1.14 78.50 -80.03
C ASP A 1182 -0.48 79.09 -81.29
N ASP A 1183 -0.41 78.29 -82.36
CA ASP A 1183 0.12 78.69 -83.68
C ASP A 1183 -0.84 79.67 -84.39
N SER A 1184 -1.53 80.54 -83.64
CA SER A 1184 -2.39 81.61 -84.16
C SER A 1184 -1.85 83.02 -83.91
N LEU A 1185 -0.59 83.19 -83.49
CA LEU A 1185 0.04 84.52 -83.41
C LEU A 1185 1.49 84.53 -83.93
N GLN A 1186 1.64 84.34 -85.26
CA GLN A 1186 2.70 84.96 -86.05
C GLN A 1186 2.10 85.56 -87.34
N ALA A 1187 1.75 86.85 -87.26
CA ALA A 1187 1.79 87.84 -88.33
C ALA A 1187 2.03 89.22 -87.71
#